data_AF-E3NG81-F1
#
_entry.id   AF-E3NG81-F1
#
_cell.length_a   1.000
_cell.length_b   1.000
_cell.length_c   1.000
_cell.angle_alpha   90.00
_cell.angle_beta   90.00
_cell.angle_gamma   90.00
#
_symmetry.space_group_name_H-M   'P 1'
#
loop_
_entity.id
_entity.type
_entity.pdbx_description
1 polymer ?
#
loop_
_entity_poly.entity_id
_entity_poly.type
_entity_poly.pdbx_seq_one_letter_code
_entity_poly.pdbx_strand_id
1 'polypeptide(L)'
;MQSDIMNRSGIDNTIGELLNLGPYNASNLRKLKVSGLDEFMDVVKTFLRSVNTAYIKNGEKYISACEDIRIGSKPIRSNTPYSFPFRAEFYEKVEGLKNKFDGIIVENALKKLRSISTTLQTVQTYSLEEFVFESEKTTVVQGFHKLSNEIEDAKNDVNKLKEFIASIADYQYFKDEYERNPESENPMILVGLTELSLDKRFETLPSIVPMSFKENFIMLDKMKELVKPLEYFFDFIEHMIKYPNVPSADLKGFGAISQLSSEINDHSLNGLLKNQTDIEKLMDGLSPILTTQKASKLANISFSTNQKTRDVVSNIYSIVKDLNEISSSVENVDNTFNDYENCLKITWYSQGITLTAMSAESEMFEDLYMLSMLWIDYQKLTTELTNVTSLITFKHPNDILVSYSEISKVDVQLKSILNELKKSLDQFQRIPKDFNADTFTTHMKEVLNYKETFKTSLKNERLANEYLVFNCLEELGSRSRDVNIASRLVRKLTVYLDSDQLSLLKTYFNSLKEPVKLFTTNESIETEMKKQSVEKTVQDLNQQDWSLATTIDRAVTGIKNVLEVKKLVDLKILGQLLRNMDTVSEEITKLSGWSIKRKLKKKWRKVYDVVDRIEMGLQFFENWIHETDISTMRNISEYGSFFTGFEKMPDMWIDNSLEEVLDYVIPLVEDGTLRNELIDLKSKLDRMASLDLQFSKYNYEKVPEAFGKFDKFLNDFFSEDLPIGSEELTEDWTIYYSCLLLLIFILITGIVLFILWYYKLLCFKQRKNRTLCSVVDMDADDKTVNPLTEDLLVIMVVNASMGAIQQKYELWMELMKMVVNETRNENRAFPYIQLAIRKNWDVNLPLNPWTALQSIRLHANTFLTRIGNIFTVTQSILSECGDITNYTSFQGPMYASDDHDDTRIDFLSLIAKDETEYAVMIGQAQSEDDPKNLSLCAAYFSQGPGGSVKIGPFTVETLDETPFMNQGTAQIDVTLRTLKITDKRTKKVSRTIKHFHMSTWNDEDIPPFGYETCYQVMQTIIKSKKPILVHNTKGVGSAMAFVGLEYTSRMMEYHEEYTYKDAFRKLIEKRYCSFQNARQIGWMHVGSIFFTSRNHNLDMYMFNQMNNVFFEVDRAYSGVPKNENGVKWC
;
A
#
# COMPACT_ATOMS: atom_id res chain seq x y z
N MET A 1 -11.03 -13.26 -22.07
CA MET A 1 -10.01 -13.72 -23.05
C MET A 1 -10.45 -13.57 -24.50
N GLN A 2 -11.34 -14.44 -25.04
CA GLN A 2 -11.65 -14.42 -26.50
C GLN A 2 -12.18 -13.05 -26.97
N SER A 3 -13.23 -12.54 -26.32
CA SER A 3 -13.80 -11.22 -26.63
C SER A 3 -12.79 -10.09 -26.47
N ASP A 4 -11.87 -10.15 -25.48
CA ASP A 4 -10.86 -9.11 -25.28
C ASP A 4 -9.83 -9.03 -26.43
N ILE A 5 -9.32 -10.18 -26.88
CA ILE A 5 -8.37 -10.23 -28.02
C ILE A 5 -9.04 -9.78 -29.32
N MET A 6 -10.35 -10.03 -29.46
CA MET A 6 -11.10 -9.68 -30.67
C MET A 6 -11.56 -8.20 -30.68
N ASN A 7 -11.92 -7.62 -29.54
CA ASN A 7 -12.72 -6.39 -29.49
C ASN A 7 -12.07 -5.18 -28.75
N ARG A 8 -10.90 -5.30 -28.10
CA ARG A 8 -10.39 -4.27 -27.17
C ARG A 8 -8.99 -3.71 -27.47
N SER A 9 -8.68 -2.57 -26.84
CA SER A 9 -7.30 -2.15 -26.55
C SER A 9 -6.76 -2.89 -25.33
N GLY A 10 -5.44 -3.14 -25.27
CA GLY A 10 -4.80 -3.93 -24.20
C GLY A 10 -4.53 -5.40 -24.55
N ILE A 11 -4.66 -5.78 -25.83
CA ILE A 11 -4.46 -7.13 -26.39
C ILE A 11 -3.17 -7.80 -25.87
N ASP A 12 -2.07 -7.06 -25.78
CA ASP A 12 -0.77 -7.59 -25.33
C ASP A 12 -0.80 -8.24 -23.94
N ASN A 13 -1.61 -7.72 -23.00
CA ASN A 13 -1.71 -8.30 -21.66
C ASN A 13 -2.55 -9.59 -21.68
N THR A 14 -3.64 -9.63 -22.46
CA THR A 14 -4.46 -10.83 -22.63
C THR A 14 -3.70 -11.93 -23.40
N ILE A 15 -2.81 -11.55 -24.33
CA ILE A 15 -1.86 -12.49 -24.95
C ILE A 15 -0.86 -13.01 -23.90
N GLY A 16 -0.38 -12.19 -22.97
CA GLY A 16 0.41 -12.65 -21.82
C GLY A 16 -0.30 -13.74 -21.00
N GLU A 17 -1.55 -13.51 -20.65
CA GLU A 17 -2.36 -14.50 -19.91
C GLU A 17 -2.60 -15.78 -20.73
N LEU A 18 -2.82 -15.64 -22.04
CA LEU A 18 -3.00 -16.75 -22.98
C LEU A 18 -1.77 -17.67 -23.07
N LEU A 19 -0.58 -17.14 -22.78
CA LEU A 19 0.70 -17.86 -22.74
C LEU A 19 1.04 -18.46 -21.37
N ASN A 20 0.14 -18.33 -20.39
CA ASN A 20 0.42 -18.57 -18.98
C ASN A 20 1.63 -17.74 -18.51
N LEU A 21 1.59 -16.42 -18.73
CA LEU A 21 2.53 -15.44 -18.15
C LEU A 21 1.83 -14.49 -17.17
N GLY A 22 0.56 -14.71 -16.83
CA GLY A 22 -0.25 -13.71 -16.11
C GLY A 22 -0.37 -12.39 -16.89
N PRO A 23 -0.54 -11.24 -16.23
CA PRO A 23 -0.77 -9.95 -16.88
C PRO A 23 0.52 -9.32 -17.47
N TYR A 24 1.37 -10.12 -18.12
CA TYR A 24 2.59 -9.65 -18.78
C TYR A 24 2.27 -9.02 -20.14
N ASN A 25 2.87 -7.87 -20.44
CA ASN A 25 2.71 -7.24 -21.76
C ASN A 25 3.49 -8.02 -22.83
N ALA A 26 2.79 -8.73 -23.72
CA ALA A 26 3.40 -9.55 -24.77
C ALA A 26 4.29 -8.77 -25.77
N SER A 27 4.11 -7.46 -25.95
CA SER A 27 5.03 -6.65 -26.76
C SER A 27 6.44 -6.55 -26.15
N ASN A 28 6.59 -6.76 -24.83
CA ASN A 28 7.91 -6.85 -24.21
C ASN A 28 8.64 -8.17 -24.55
N LEU A 29 7.91 -9.27 -24.86
CA LEU A 29 8.53 -10.52 -25.33
C LEU A 29 9.35 -10.33 -26.61
N ARG A 30 8.92 -9.40 -27.48
CA ARG A 30 9.64 -9.03 -28.72
C ARG A 30 10.94 -8.25 -28.46
N LYS A 31 11.10 -7.68 -27.26
CA LYS A 31 12.30 -6.93 -26.83
C LYS A 31 13.33 -7.82 -26.15
N LEU A 32 12.98 -9.06 -25.79
CA LEU A 32 13.87 -10.00 -25.10
C LEU A 32 15.12 -10.32 -25.95
N LYS A 33 16.29 -10.03 -25.38
CA LYS A 33 17.59 -10.38 -25.95
C LYS A 33 18.18 -11.55 -25.17
N VAL A 34 18.43 -12.65 -25.87
CA VAL A 34 19.04 -13.87 -25.30
C VAL A 34 20.50 -14.08 -25.71
N SER A 35 21.05 -13.21 -26.56
CA SER A 35 22.39 -13.37 -27.15
C SER A 35 23.55 -13.09 -26.20
N GLY A 36 23.34 -12.34 -25.10
CA GLY A 36 24.36 -12.06 -24.09
C GLY A 36 24.42 -13.06 -22.93
N LEU A 37 23.45 -13.99 -22.84
CA LEU A 37 23.31 -14.89 -21.68
C LEU A 37 24.47 -15.87 -21.54
N ASP A 38 25.00 -16.41 -22.63
CA ASP A 38 26.15 -17.33 -22.58
C ASP A 38 27.43 -16.61 -22.11
N GLU A 39 27.66 -15.36 -22.54
CA GLU A 39 28.81 -14.56 -22.12
C GLU A 39 28.72 -14.16 -20.63
N PHE A 40 27.53 -13.73 -20.19
CA PHE A 40 27.27 -13.46 -18.77
C PHE A 40 27.56 -14.70 -17.90
N MET A 41 27.05 -15.87 -18.30
CA MET A 41 27.28 -17.13 -17.58
C MET A 41 28.75 -17.56 -17.55
N ASP A 42 29.51 -17.33 -18.63
CA ASP A 42 30.95 -17.62 -18.66
C ASP A 42 31.77 -16.64 -17.78
N VAL A 43 31.34 -15.38 -17.62
CA VAL A 43 31.95 -14.45 -16.64
C VAL A 43 31.64 -14.86 -15.20
N VAL A 44 30.38 -15.21 -14.88
CA VAL A 44 30.00 -15.74 -13.55
C VAL A 44 30.79 -17.01 -13.21
N LYS A 45 30.93 -17.93 -14.17
CA LYS A 45 31.72 -19.16 -14.03
C LYS A 45 33.21 -18.89 -13.87
N THR A 46 33.74 -17.83 -14.49
CA THR A 46 35.14 -17.41 -14.34
C THR A 46 35.37 -16.84 -12.94
N PHE A 47 34.49 -15.95 -12.48
CA PHE A 47 34.51 -15.39 -11.13
C PHE A 47 34.51 -16.47 -10.04
N LEU A 48 33.59 -17.44 -10.11
CA LEU A 48 33.49 -18.53 -9.14
C LEU A 48 34.73 -19.46 -9.10
N ARG A 49 35.59 -19.41 -10.12
CA ARG A 49 36.87 -20.15 -10.17
C ARG A 49 38.06 -19.34 -9.65
N SER A 50 37.96 -18.02 -9.59
CA SER A 50 39.06 -17.11 -9.24
C SER A 50 38.86 -16.36 -7.92
N VAL A 51 37.62 -16.26 -7.43
CA VAL A 51 37.27 -15.56 -6.20
C VAL A 51 37.99 -16.14 -4.98
N ASN A 52 38.79 -15.32 -4.31
CA ASN A 52 39.50 -15.69 -3.08
C ASN A 52 38.69 -15.24 -1.85
N THR A 53 37.99 -16.17 -1.22
CA THR A 53 37.11 -15.87 -0.07
C THR A 53 37.83 -15.68 1.27
N ALA A 54 39.11 -16.02 1.38
CA ALA A 54 39.84 -16.07 2.65
C ALA A 54 39.92 -14.72 3.39
N TYR A 55 39.87 -13.61 2.66
CA TYR A 55 40.02 -12.25 3.20
C TYR A 55 38.75 -11.40 3.12
N ILE A 56 37.72 -11.88 2.41
CA ILE A 56 36.49 -11.14 2.13
C ILE A 56 35.71 -10.86 3.41
N LYS A 57 35.60 -11.85 4.31
CA LYS A 57 34.81 -11.74 5.55
C LYS A 57 35.24 -10.56 6.43
N ASN A 58 36.55 -10.27 6.51
CA ASN A 58 37.07 -9.19 7.35
C ASN A 58 36.87 -7.81 6.70
N GLY A 59 37.22 -7.66 5.42
CA GLY A 59 36.99 -6.40 4.72
C GLY A 59 35.51 -6.06 4.56
N GLU A 60 34.65 -7.06 4.37
CA GLU A 60 33.19 -6.86 4.35
C GLU A 60 32.67 -6.38 5.72
N LYS A 61 33.08 -7.01 6.83
CA LYS A 61 32.73 -6.54 8.19
C LYS A 61 33.13 -5.10 8.45
N TYR A 62 34.25 -4.65 7.87
CA TYR A 62 34.73 -3.28 7.96
C TYR A 62 33.89 -2.33 7.11
N ILE A 63 33.69 -2.65 5.82
CA ILE A 63 32.86 -1.90 4.87
C ILE A 63 31.42 -1.72 5.42
N SER A 64 30.79 -2.81 5.86
CA SER A 64 29.42 -2.80 6.35
C SER A 64 29.27 -2.02 7.66
N ALA A 65 30.30 -1.99 8.52
CA ALA A 65 30.29 -1.14 9.71
C ALA A 65 30.39 0.36 9.35
N CYS A 66 31.25 0.73 8.40
CA CYS A 66 31.36 2.12 7.93
C CYS A 66 30.05 2.61 7.28
N GLU A 67 29.41 1.78 6.45
CA GLU A 67 28.11 2.07 5.86
C GLU A 67 26.98 2.09 6.91
N ASP A 68 27.05 1.27 7.95
CA ASP A 68 26.10 1.27 9.07
C ASP A 68 26.21 2.56 9.92
N ILE A 69 27.42 3.07 10.16
CA ILE A 69 27.63 4.40 10.78
C ILE A 69 27.06 5.49 9.88
N ARG A 70 27.32 5.44 8.56
CA ARG A 70 26.86 6.44 7.61
C ARG A 70 25.33 6.49 7.46
N ILE A 71 24.68 5.33 7.32
CA ILE A 71 23.21 5.24 7.21
C ILE A 71 22.55 5.45 8.57
N GLY A 72 23.04 4.79 9.61
CA GLY A 72 22.47 4.82 10.95
C GLY A 72 22.50 6.20 11.59
N SER A 73 23.47 7.06 11.22
CA SER A 73 23.57 8.43 11.73
C SER A 73 22.55 9.41 11.11
N LYS A 74 21.81 9.01 10.06
CA LYS A 74 20.83 9.87 9.38
C LYS A 74 19.77 10.50 10.31
N PRO A 75 19.12 9.78 11.25
CA PRO A 75 18.11 10.35 12.14
C PRO A 75 18.67 11.38 13.12
N ILE A 76 19.97 11.28 13.41
CA ILE A 76 20.71 12.15 14.33
C ILE A 76 21.67 13.08 13.60
N ARG A 77 21.54 13.34 12.30
CA ARG A 77 22.58 14.10 11.59
C ARG A 77 22.60 15.56 12.04
N SER A 78 23.79 16.10 12.26
CA SER A 78 23.99 17.46 12.78
C SER A 78 25.20 18.13 12.14
N ASN A 79 25.16 19.45 12.01
CA ASN A 79 26.31 20.29 11.61
C ASN A 79 26.99 20.96 12.83
N THR A 80 26.47 20.73 14.02
CA THR A 80 26.98 21.24 15.31
C THR A 80 27.17 20.10 16.31
N PRO A 81 28.00 20.28 17.36
CA PRO A 81 28.13 19.29 18.42
C PRO A 81 26.79 18.86 19.01
N TYR A 82 26.64 17.58 19.34
CA TYR A 82 25.39 17.05 19.88
C TYR A 82 25.03 17.63 21.24
N SER A 83 23.73 17.87 21.43
CA SER A 83 23.13 18.25 22.70
C SER A 83 21.78 17.55 22.83
N PHE A 84 21.72 16.50 23.63
CA PHE A 84 20.48 15.76 23.89
C PHE A 84 19.99 16.01 25.32
N PRO A 85 18.66 16.22 25.52
CA PRO A 85 18.10 16.37 26.86
C PRO A 85 18.18 15.06 27.66
N PHE A 86 18.24 15.17 28.98
CA PHE A 86 18.17 14.01 29.85
C PHE A 86 16.72 13.50 29.98
N ARG A 87 16.49 12.24 29.59
CA ARG A 87 15.16 11.59 29.55
C ARG A 87 14.67 11.18 30.95
N ALA A 88 14.37 12.14 31.82
CA ALA A 88 13.99 11.88 33.22
C ALA A 88 12.77 10.94 33.34
N GLU A 89 11.69 11.25 32.63
CA GLU A 89 10.42 10.49 32.62
C GLU A 89 10.61 9.02 32.21
N PHE A 90 11.51 8.75 31.26
CA PHE A 90 11.86 7.39 30.85
C PHE A 90 12.44 6.59 32.03
N TYR A 91 13.43 7.14 32.74
CA TYR A 91 14.02 6.45 33.89
C TYR A 91 13.03 6.28 35.06
N GLU A 92 12.12 7.24 35.27
CA GLU A 92 11.03 7.09 36.25
C GLU A 92 10.06 5.95 35.86
N LYS A 93 9.72 5.80 34.58
CA LYS A 93 8.87 4.70 34.09
C LYS A 93 9.58 3.33 34.17
N VAL A 94 10.88 3.25 33.90
CA VAL A 94 11.70 2.04 34.14
C VAL A 94 11.72 1.68 35.64
N GLU A 95 11.91 2.67 36.53
CA GLU A 95 11.90 2.45 37.98
C GLU A 95 10.52 1.98 38.48
N GLY A 96 9.44 2.58 37.98
CA GLY A 96 8.07 2.14 38.25
C GLY A 96 7.78 0.70 37.83
N LEU A 97 8.22 0.30 36.63
CA LEU A 97 8.05 -1.08 36.14
C LEU A 97 8.86 -2.06 36.98
N LYS A 98 10.17 -1.80 37.18
CA LYS A 98 11.07 -2.63 37.99
C LYS A 98 10.53 -2.87 39.40
N ASN A 99 9.92 -1.87 40.01
CA ASN A 99 9.38 -1.98 41.37
C ASN A 99 8.06 -2.77 41.45
N LYS A 100 7.32 -2.90 40.34
CA LYS A 100 6.11 -3.74 40.24
C LYS A 100 6.39 -5.14 39.69
N PHE A 101 7.44 -5.32 38.89
CA PHE A 101 7.71 -6.56 38.15
C PHE A 101 8.18 -7.71 39.06
N ASP A 102 7.50 -8.85 38.99
CA ASP A 102 7.83 -10.09 39.69
C ASP A 102 8.09 -11.21 38.66
N GLY A 103 9.36 -11.50 38.42
CA GLY A 103 9.77 -12.54 37.48
C GLY A 103 9.43 -13.96 37.93
N ILE A 104 9.29 -14.20 39.24
CA ILE A 104 9.02 -15.52 39.79
C ILE A 104 7.58 -15.95 39.45
N ILE A 105 6.63 -15.00 39.44
CA ILE A 105 5.26 -15.26 38.99
C ILE A 105 5.23 -15.68 37.50
N VAL A 106 5.96 -14.94 36.66
CA VAL A 106 6.00 -15.20 35.20
C VAL A 106 6.66 -16.55 34.90
N GLU A 107 7.86 -16.82 35.43
CA GLU A 107 8.59 -18.04 35.12
C GLU A 107 7.89 -19.31 35.61
N ASN A 108 7.30 -19.30 36.81
CA ASN A 108 6.57 -20.46 37.33
C ASN A 108 5.35 -20.80 36.45
N ALA A 109 4.55 -19.80 36.08
CA ALA A 109 3.39 -20.00 35.22
C ALA A 109 3.81 -20.49 33.82
N LEU A 110 4.76 -19.83 33.16
CA LEU A 110 5.24 -20.23 31.83
C LEU A 110 5.84 -21.64 31.81
N LYS A 111 6.62 -22.01 32.83
CA LYS A 111 7.19 -23.36 32.96
C LYS A 111 6.12 -24.43 33.07
N LYS A 112 5.08 -24.20 33.87
CA LYS A 112 3.96 -25.14 34.03
C LYS A 112 3.11 -25.24 32.76
N LEU A 113 2.78 -24.13 32.12
CA LEU A 113 2.03 -24.11 30.85
C LEU A 113 2.79 -24.83 29.72
N ARG A 114 4.12 -24.65 29.62
CA ARG A 114 4.98 -25.40 28.69
C ARG A 114 5.00 -26.92 28.98
N SER A 115 4.95 -27.33 30.26
CA SER A 115 4.81 -28.74 30.65
C SER A 115 3.46 -29.32 30.22
N ILE A 116 2.36 -28.63 30.55
CA ILE A 116 0.99 -29.02 30.16
C ILE A 116 0.91 -29.17 28.64
N SER A 117 1.44 -28.22 27.87
CA SER A 117 1.44 -28.27 26.40
C SER A 117 2.19 -29.51 25.86
N THR A 118 3.32 -29.87 26.47
CA THR A 118 4.09 -31.08 26.11
C THR A 118 3.31 -32.37 26.43
N THR A 119 2.67 -32.43 27.60
CA THR A 119 1.82 -33.57 27.99
C THR A 119 0.55 -33.65 27.12
N LEU A 120 -0.03 -32.50 26.77
CA LEU A 120 -1.19 -32.37 25.90
C LEU A 120 -0.93 -32.94 24.51
N GLN A 121 0.21 -32.58 23.89
CA GLN A 121 0.67 -33.16 22.63
C GLN A 121 0.79 -34.69 22.71
N THR A 122 1.19 -35.23 23.86
CA THR A 122 1.29 -36.69 24.07
C THR A 122 -0.10 -37.33 24.14
N VAL A 123 -1.00 -36.84 24.99
CA VAL A 123 -2.32 -37.47 25.17
C VAL A 123 -3.22 -37.35 23.94
N GLN A 124 -3.03 -36.33 23.10
CA GLN A 124 -3.72 -36.18 21.81
C GLN A 124 -3.37 -37.29 20.80
N THR A 125 -2.30 -38.06 21.00
CA THR A 125 -1.93 -39.18 20.11
C THR A 125 -2.65 -40.50 20.45
N TYR A 126 -3.38 -40.56 21.57
CA TYR A 126 -4.04 -41.79 22.02
C TYR A 126 -5.37 -42.04 21.29
N SER A 127 -5.52 -43.22 20.68
CA SER A 127 -6.76 -43.65 20.01
C SER A 127 -7.76 -44.24 21.00
N LEU A 128 -8.76 -43.48 21.44
CA LEU A 128 -9.72 -43.92 22.46
C LEU A 128 -10.81 -44.89 21.96
N GLU A 129 -10.79 -45.26 20.67
CA GLU A 129 -11.86 -45.99 19.99
C GLU A 129 -11.62 -47.52 19.86
N GLU A 130 -10.38 -47.99 19.74
CA GLU A 130 -10.02 -49.43 19.74
C GLU A 130 -8.63 -49.67 20.36
N PHE A 131 -8.56 -50.43 21.46
CA PHE A 131 -7.32 -50.96 22.05
C PHE A 131 -7.43 -52.47 22.29
N VAL A 132 -6.31 -53.18 22.11
CA VAL A 132 -6.26 -54.64 22.20
C VAL A 132 -5.59 -55.10 23.50
N PHE A 133 -4.77 -54.26 24.15
CA PHE A 133 -3.95 -54.67 25.31
C PHE A 133 -4.11 -53.76 26.55
N GLU A 134 -4.08 -54.36 27.74
CA GLU A 134 -4.16 -53.63 29.04
C GLU A 134 -3.00 -52.64 29.28
N SER A 135 -1.82 -52.91 28.71
CA SER A 135 -0.67 -52.00 28.76
C SER A 135 -0.93 -50.67 28.04
N GLU A 136 -1.76 -50.69 26.99
CA GLU A 136 -2.13 -49.49 26.22
C GLU A 136 -3.09 -48.63 27.05
N LYS A 137 -4.16 -49.24 27.61
CA LYS A 137 -5.09 -48.59 28.55
C LYS A 137 -4.36 -47.98 29.75
N THR A 138 -3.39 -48.71 30.31
CA THR A 138 -2.53 -48.23 31.41
C THR A 138 -1.78 -46.95 31.02
N THR A 139 -1.21 -46.93 29.82
CA THR A 139 -0.46 -45.78 29.29
C THR A 139 -1.38 -44.55 29.10
N VAL A 140 -2.58 -44.76 28.55
CA VAL A 140 -3.60 -43.70 28.38
C VAL A 140 -4.00 -43.09 29.72
N VAL A 141 -4.37 -43.93 30.69
CA VAL A 141 -4.79 -43.49 32.03
C VAL A 141 -3.67 -42.75 32.76
N GLN A 142 -2.42 -43.22 32.64
CA GLN A 142 -1.25 -42.53 33.21
C GLN A 142 -1.01 -41.17 32.56
N GLY A 143 -1.13 -41.06 31.23
CA GLY A 143 -0.99 -39.80 30.50
C GLY A 143 -2.05 -38.77 30.90
N PHE A 144 -3.32 -39.17 31.02
CA PHE A 144 -4.39 -38.27 31.47
C PHE A 144 -4.32 -37.92 32.96
N HIS A 145 -3.89 -38.85 33.84
CA HIS A 145 -3.56 -38.50 35.22
C HIS A 145 -2.45 -37.46 35.30
N LYS A 146 -1.37 -37.62 34.50
CA LYS A 146 -0.27 -36.66 34.43
C LYS A 146 -0.77 -35.28 34.01
N LEU A 147 -1.57 -35.22 32.93
CA LEU A 147 -2.14 -33.95 32.43
C LEU A 147 -3.01 -33.28 33.50
N SER A 148 -3.91 -34.02 34.15
CA SER A 148 -4.80 -33.47 35.19
C SER A 148 -4.02 -32.91 36.39
N ASN A 149 -2.98 -33.64 36.85
CA ASN A 149 -2.12 -33.18 37.94
C ASN A 149 -1.30 -31.94 37.57
N GLU A 150 -0.75 -31.87 36.35
CA GLU A 150 -0.02 -30.69 35.87
C GLU A 150 -0.95 -29.46 35.75
N ILE A 151 -2.21 -29.66 35.34
CA ILE A 151 -3.21 -28.59 35.28
C ILE A 151 -3.59 -28.08 36.67
N GLU A 152 -3.87 -28.95 37.64
CA GLU A 152 -4.20 -28.53 39.01
C GLU A 152 -3.03 -27.77 39.68
N ASP A 153 -1.79 -28.23 39.49
CA ASP A 153 -0.59 -27.51 39.96
C ASP A 153 -0.42 -26.15 39.28
N ALA A 154 -0.84 -26.00 38.02
CA ALA A 154 -0.72 -24.73 37.28
C ALA A 154 -1.77 -23.66 37.64
N LYS A 155 -3.02 -24.05 37.97
CA LYS A 155 -4.15 -23.11 38.17
C LYS A 155 -3.82 -21.93 39.08
N ASN A 156 -3.16 -22.17 40.20
CA ASN A 156 -2.81 -21.12 41.17
C ASN A 156 -1.82 -20.11 40.57
N ASP A 157 -0.79 -20.57 39.86
CA ASP A 157 0.24 -19.69 39.31
C ASP A 157 -0.23 -18.99 38.03
N VAL A 158 -1.14 -19.59 37.25
CA VAL A 158 -1.85 -18.93 36.15
C VAL A 158 -2.75 -17.80 36.67
N ASN A 159 -3.47 -18.01 37.78
CA ASN A 159 -4.26 -16.95 38.41
C ASN A 159 -3.38 -15.80 38.94
N LYS A 160 -2.25 -16.11 39.60
CA LYS A 160 -1.28 -15.07 39.99
C LYS A 160 -0.73 -14.32 38.79
N LEU A 161 -0.43 -15.00 37.68
CA LEU A 161 0.04 -14.36 36.45
C LEU A 161 -1.04 -13.42 35.88
N LYS A 162 -2.32 -13.83 35.86
CA LYS A 162 -3.44 -12.95 35.48
C LYS A 162 -3.51 -11.68 36.33
N GLU A 163 -3.45 -11.81 37.66
CA GLU A 163 -3.48 -10.68 38.59
C GLU A 163 -2.24 -9.78 38.43
N PHE A 164 -1.07 -10.39 38.21
CA PHE A 164 0.19 -9.70 37.98
C PHE A 164 0.17 -8.87 36.69
N ILE A 165 -0.24 -9.45 35.55
CA ILE A 165 -0.34 -8.74 34.26
C ILE A 165 -1.31 -7.55 34.37
N ALA A 166 -2.43 -7.72 35.09
CA ALA A 166 -3.33 -6.60 35.37
C ALA A 166 -2.67 -5.48 36.21
N SER A 167 -1.79 -5.81 37.16
CA SER A 167 -1.08 -4.83 38.00
C SER A 167 -0.03 -3.98 37.26
N ILE A 168 0.47 -4.48 36.12
CA ILE A 168 1.43 -3.81 35.23
C ILE A 168 0.80 -3.34 33.91
N ALA A 169 -0.53 -3.27 33.80
CA ALA A 169 -1.22 -2.84 32.57
C ALA A 169 -0.79 -1.45 32.07
N ASP A 170 -0.44 -0.52 32.97
CA ASP A 170 0.12 0.82 32.65
C ASP A 170 1.40 0.79 31.79
N TYR A 171 2.05 -0.37 31.70
CA TYR A 171 3.31 -0.59 30.97
C TYR A 171 3.13 -1.41 29.69
N GLN A 172 1.91 -1.88 29.38
CA GLN A 172 1.61 -2.67 28.17
C GLN A 172 2.15 -2.01 26.90
N TYR A 173 1.97 -0.69 26.81
CA TYR A 173 2.40 0.12 25.66
C TYR A 173 3.72 0.86 25.90
N PHE A 174 4.47 0.55 26.96
CA PHE A 174 5.70 1.30 27.31
C PHE A 174 6.74 1.27 26.18
N LYS A 175 6.93 0.10 25.56
CA LYS A 175 7.74 -0.04 24.34
C LYS A 175 7.21 0.89 23.22
N ASP A 176 5.91 0.82 22.94
CA ASP A 176 5.33 1.48 21.77
C ASP A 176 5.24 2.99 21.97
N GLU A 177 5.05 3.50 23.19
CA GLU A 177 5.23 4.91 23.54
C GLU A 177 6.64 5.39 23.22
N TYR A 178 7.66 4.60 23.57
CA TYR A 178 9.06 4.93 23.29
C TYR A 178 9.39 4.85 21.79
N GLU A 179 8.99 3.79 21.08
CA GLU A 179 9.15 3.68 19.61
C GLU A 179 8.36 4.76 18.84
N ARG A 180 7.30 5.31 19.42
CA ARG A 180 6.53 6.45 18.85
C ARG A 180 7.18 7.82 19.09
N ASN A 181 8.27 7.91 19.86
CA ASN A 181 9.02 9.16 20.07
C ASN A 181 10.44 9.06 19.47
N PRO A 182 10.65 9.52 18.22
CA PRO A 182 11.95 9.45 17.55
C PRO A 182 13.08 10.14 18.33
N GLU A 183 12.79 11.23 19.05
CA GLU A 183 13.80 11.97 19.82
C GLU A 183 14.32 11.17 21.02
N SER A 184 13.52 10.23 21.55
CA SER A 184 13.94 9.38 22.67
C SER A 184 14.99 8.34 22.27
N GLU A 185 15.05 7.94 20.99
CA GLU A 185 16.03 6.98 20.49
C GLU A 185 17.37 7.62 20.11
N ASN A 186 17.38 8.91 19.77
CA ASN A 186 18.56 9.62 19.26
C ASN A 186 19.83 9.49 20.16
N PRO A 187 19.74 9.54 21.51
CA PRO A 187 20.89 9.28 22.38
C PRO A 187 21.45 7.85 22.26
N MET A 188 20.60 6.85 22.02
CA MET A 188 21.04 5.46 21.79
C MET A 188 21.70 5.32 20.42
N ILE A 189 21.13 5.92 19.38
CA ILE A 189 21.72 5.91 18.03
C ILE A 189 23.11 6.54 18.05
N LEU A 190 23.29 7.68 18.72
CA LEU A 190 24.60 8.35 18.80
C LEU A 190 25.66 7.42 19.39
N VAL A 191 25.45 6.94 20.61
CA VAL A 191 26.50 6.20 21.33
C VAL A 191 26.76 4.84 20.68
N GLY A 192 25.75 4.18 20.11
CA GLY A 192 25.90 2.88 19.44
C GLY A 192 26.77 2.98 18.18
N LEU A 193 26.64 4.07 17.44
CA LEU A 193 27.47 4.34 16.28
C LEU A 193 28.85 4.87 16.67
N THR A 194 28.99 5.64 17.76
CA THR A 194 30.31 6.02 18.31
C THR A 194 31.14 4.80 18.73
N GLU A 195 30.52 3.78 19.33
CA GLU A 195 31.24 2.55 19.67
C GLU A 195 31.66 1.77 18.41
N LEU A 196 30.77 1.69 17.40
CA LEU A 196 31.11 1.06 16.13
C LEU A 196 32.25 1.80 15.40
N SER A 197 32.26 3.14 15.45
CA SER A 197 33.40 3.96 15.00
C SER A 197 34.68 3.60 15.75
N LEU A 198 34.60 3.39 17.08
CA LEU A 198 35.75 3.11 17.94
C LEU A 198 36.37 1.74 17.67
N ASP A 199 35.56 0.69 17.58
CA ASP A 199 36.01 -0.67 17.23
C ASP A 199 36.73 -0.67 15.87
N LYS A 200 36.12 -0.04 14.87
CA LYS A 200 36.67 0.05 13.50
C LYS A 200 37.91 0.94 13.39
N ARG A 201 38.03 1.97 14.23
CA ARG A 201 39.21 2.86 14.30
C ARG A 201 40.49 2.13 14.70
N PHE A 202 40.40 1.05 15.46
CA PHE A 202 41.55 0.22 15.87
C PHE A 202 41.75 -1.05 15.03
N GLU A 203 40.85 -1.34 14.08
CA GLU A 203 40.96 -2.51 13.20
C GLU A 203 42.00 -2.28 12.09
N THR A 204 43.19 -2.86 12.25
CA THR A 204 44.23 -2.85 11.21
C THR A 204 43.94 -3.92 10.16
N LEU A 205 43.42 -3.51 8.99
CA LEU A 205 43.25 -4.41 7.85
C LEU A 205 44.59 -4.68 7.13
N PRO A 206 44.94 -5.96 6.85
CA PRO A 206 46.07 -6.29 5.98
C PRO A 206 45.88 -5.72 4.56
N SER A 207 46.97 -5.26 3.93
CA SER A 207 46.95 -4.68 2.56
C SER A 207 46.47 -5.63 1.46
N ILE A 208 46.45 -6.94 1.71
CA ILE A 208 45.85 -7.95 0.82
C ILE A 208 44.31 -7.87 0.78
N VAL A 209 43.67 -7.27 1.80
CA VAL A 209 42.19 -7.17 1.88
C VAL A 209 41.65 -6.23 0.77
N PRO A 210 42.04 -4.94 0.67
CA PRO A 210 41.57 -4.08 -0.42
C PRO A 210 41.92 -4.64 -1.82
N MET A 211 43.12 -5.19 -1.97
CA MET A 211 43.59 -5.80 -3.22
C MET A 211 42.69 -6.98 -3.66
N SER A 212 42.28 -7.85 -2.74
CA SER A 212 41.36 -8.95 -3.05
C SER A 212 39.95 -8.45 -3.40
N PHE A 213 39.46 -7.39 -2.73
CA PHE A 213 38.19 -6.76 -3.12
C PHE A 213 38.25 -6.15 -4.52
N LYS A 214 39.35 -5.47 -4.86
CA LYS A 214 39.57 -4.86 -6.18
C LYS A 214 39.49 -5.88 -7.32
N GLU A 215 40.17 -7.02 -7.19
CA GLU A 215 40.14 -8.09 -8.20
C GLU A 215 38.71 -8.64 -8.41
N ASN A 216 37.97 -8.86 -7.34
CA ASN A 216 36.58 -9.30 -7.39
C ASN A 216 35.65 -8.24 -8.00
N PHE A 217 35.85 -6.96 -7.66
CA PHE A 217 35.00 -5.84 -8.08
C PHE A 217 35.18 -5.50 -9.56
N ILE A 218 36.39 -5.66 -10.13
CA ILE A 218 36.62 -5.58 -11.58
C ILE A 218 35.76 -6.61 -12.34
N MET A 219 35.58 -7.81 -11.78
CA MET A 219 34.70 -8.82 -12.40
C MET A 219 33.22 -8.47 -12.23
N LEU A 220 32.81 -7.87 -11.11
CA LEU A 220 31.44 -7.38 -10.94
C LEU A 220 31.10 -6.26 -11.92
N ASP A 221 31.99 -5.27 -12.08
CA ASP A 221 31.80 -4.20 -13.08
C ASP A 221 31.68 -4.79 -14.51
N LYS A 222 32.46 -5.83 -14.83
CA LYS A 222 32.29 -6.56 -16.11
C LYS A 222 30.93 -7.27 -16.20
N MET A 223 30.46 -7.93 -15.14
CA MET A 223 29.12 -8.54 -15.13
C MET A 223 28.02 -7.49 -15.36
N LYS A 224 28.14 -6.32 -14.72
CA LYS A 224 27.18 -5.21 -14.81
C LYS A 224 27.04 -4.71 -16.25
N GLU A 225 28.15 -4.53 -16.97
CA GLU A 225 28.10 -4.15 -18.40
C GLU A 225 27.43 -5.23 -19.28
N LEU A 226 27.58 -6.52 -18.96
CA LEU A 226 26.92 -7.63 -19.66
C LEU A 226 25.42 -7.76 -19.32
N VAL A 227 25.01 -7.31 -18.14
CA VAL A 227 23.60 -7.33 -17.70
C VAL A 227 22.77 -6.19 -18.29
N LYS A 228 23.34 -5.00 -18.52
CA LYS A 228 22.64 -3.86 -19.16
C LYS A 228 21.86 -4.24 -20.44
N PRO A 229 22.42 -4.93 -21.45
CA PRO A 229 21.66 -5.33 -22.64
C PRO A 229 20.62 -6.43 -22.40
N LEU A 230 20.54 -6.98 -21.20
CA LEU A 230 19.64 -8.05 -20.75
C LEU A 230 18.54 -7.56 -19.78
N GLU A 231 18.39 -6.24 -19.56
CA GLU A 231 17.39 -5.64 -18.66
C GLU A 231 15.98 -6.27 -18.82
N TYR A 232 15.39 -6.15 -20.02
CA TYR A 232 14.09 -6.78 -20.34
C TYR A 232 14.02 -8.30 -20.08
N PHE A 233 15.14 -9.01 -20.14
CA PHE A 233 15.18 -10.44 -19.82
C PHE A 233 15.06 -10.67 -18.32
N PHE A 234 15.77 -9.89 -17.49
CA PHE A 234 15.65 -10.01 -16.04
C PHE A 234 14.32 -9.44 -15.50
N ASP A 235 13.72 -8.44 -16.16
CA ASP A 235 12.34 -8.00 -15.89
C ASP A 235 11.33 -9.13 -16.17
N PHE A 236 11.52 -9.88 -17.26
CA PHE A 236 10.71 -11.06 -17.56
C PHE A 236 10.91 -12.17 -16.51
N ILE A 237 12.15 -12.40 -16.04
CA ILE A 237 12.41 -13.34 -14.95
C ILE A 237 11.73 -12.90 -13.64
N GLU A 238 11.80 -11.61 -13.29
CA GLU A 238 11.09 -11.06 -12.11
C GLU A 238 9.59 -11.36 -12.19
N HIS A 239 8.99 -11.12 -13.37
CA HIS A 239 7.58 -11.40 -13.60
C HIS A 239 7.25 -12.88 -13.47
N MET A 240 8.09 -13.78 -14.00
CA MET A 240 7.94 -15.24 -13.86
C MET A 240 8.13 -15.74 -12.41
N ILE A 241 8.85 -15.00 -11.56
CA ILE A 241 8.96 -15.29 -10.12
C ILE A 241 7.72 -14.81 -9.37
N LYS A 242 7.22 -13.61 -9.69
CA LYS A 242 6.02 -13.00 -9.07
C LYS A 242 4.71 -13.70 -9.48
N TYR A 243 4.64 -14.21 -10.71
CA TYR A 243 3.51 -14.95 -11.25
C TYR A 243 3.95 -16.37 -11.63
N PRO A 244 4.28 -17.24 -10.66
CA PRO A 244 4.84 -18.54 -10.95
C PRO A 244 3.79 -19.49 -11.56
N ASN A 245 4.14 -20.14 -12.66
CA ASN A 245 3.32 -21.17 -13.31
C ASN A 245 3.33 -22.45 -12.44
N VAL A 246 2.59 -22.50 -11.33
CA VAL A 246 2.72 -23.59 -10.34
C VAL A 246 2.08 -24.89 -10.87
N PRO A 247 2.85 -25.99 -11.05
CA PRO A 247 2.37 -27.22 -11.70
C PRO A 247 1.13 -27.89 -11.08
N SER A 248 0.80 -27.59 -9.81
CA SER A 248 -0.39 -28.13 -9.13
C SER A 248 -1.66 -27.29 -9.28
N ALA A 249 -1.61 -26.13 -9.93
CA ALA A 249 -2.76 -25.24 -10.18
C ALA A 249 -2.87 -24.80 -11.66
N ASP A 250 -2.05 -25.39 -12.53
CA ASP A 250 -1.49 -24.79 -13.76
C ASP A 250 -2.42 -24.76 -14.99
N LEU A 251 -3.73 -24.77 -14.79
CA LEU A 251 -4.71 -24.59 -15.86
C LEU A 251 -4.94 -23.11 -16.12
N LYS A 252 -4.02 -22.53 -16.89
CA LYS A 252 -4.12 -21.18 -17.48
C LYS A 252 -3.67 -21.18 -18.94
N GLY A 253 -4.06 -20.14 -19.69
CA GLY A 253 -3.67 -19.94 -21.09
C GLY A 253 -4.07 -21.08 -22.03
N PHE A 254 -3.25 -21.35 -23.05
CA PHE A 254 -3.48 -22.42 -24.03
C PHE A 254 -3.65 -23.83 -23.40
N GLY A 255 -3.04 -24.10 -22.25
CA GLY A 255 -3.23 -25.34 -21.49
C GLY A 255 -4.67 -25.48 -20.98
N ALA A 256 -5.21 -24.43 -20.35
CA ALA A 256 -6.62 -24.39 -19.93
C ALA A 256 -7.59 -24.53 -21.10
N ILE A 257 -7.31 -23.88 -22.23
CA ILE A 257 -8.15 -23.96 -23.44
C ILE A 257 -8.14 -25.38 -24.01
N SER A 258 -6.99 -26.05 -24.01
CA SER A 258 -6.88 -27.45 -24.44
C SER A 258 -7.65 -28.40 -23.50
N GLN A 259 -7.61 -28.17 -22.18
CA GLN A 259 -8.38 -28.98 -21.23
C GLN A 259 -9.89 -28.71 -21.34
N LEU A 260 -10.31 -27.45 -21.42
CA LEU A 260 -11.72 -27.09 -21.65
C LEU A 260 -12.25 -27.74 -22.93
N SER A 261 -11.45 -27.74 -24.00
CA SER A 261 -11.79 -28.48 -25.23
C SER A 261 -11.90 -30.00 -25.00
N SER A 262 -11.10 -30.61 -24.12
CA SER A 262 -11.27 -32.04 -23.78
C SER A 262 -12.53 -32.26 -22.97
N GLU A 263 -12.75 -31.49 -21.90
CA GLU A 263 -13.88 -31.61 -20.99
C GLU A 263 -15.25 -31.43 -21.66
N ILE A 264 -15.33 -30.58 -22.70
CA ILE A 264 -16.52 -30.43 -23.55
C ILE A 264 -16.74 -31.68 -24.41
N ASN A 265 -15.69 -32.26 -25.01
CA ASN A 265 -15.81 -33.43 -25.90
C ASN A 265 -15.95 -34.77 -25.16
N ASP A 266 -15.31 -34.91 -23.99
CA ASP A 266 -15.35 -36.11 -23.15
C ASP A 266 -16.64 -36.18 -22.30
N HIS A 267 -17.57 -35.24 -22.50
CA HIS A 267 -18.83 -35.10 -21.77
C HIS A 267 -18.66 -34.92 -20.23
N SER A 268 -17.49 -34.46 -19.78
CA SER A 268 -17.20 -34.18 -18.36
C SER A 268 -18.07 -33.06 -17.78
N LEU A 269 -18.63 -32.20 -18.64
CA LEU A 269 -19.58 -31.13 -18.27
C LEU A 269 -21.06 -31.55 -18.33
N ASN A 270 -21.35 -32.86 -18.36
CA ASN A 270 -22.72 -33.39 -18.34
C ASN A 270 -23.49 -32.92 -17.09
N GLY A 271 -24.50 -32.07 -17.31
CA GLY A 271 -25.28 -31.38 -16.27
C GLY A 271 -25.29 -29.87 -16.46
N LEU A 272 -24.21 -29.33 -17.04
CA LEU A 272 -24.11 -27.94 -17.51
C LEU A 272 -24.58 -27.82 -18.96
N LEU A 273 -24.07 -28.72 -19.81
CA LEU A 273 -24.50 -28.91 -21.18
C LEU A 273 -25.58 -29.99 -21.16
N LYS A 274 -26.81 -29.65 -21.60
CA LYS A 274 -28.00 -30.50 -21.42
C LYS A 274 -28.21 -31.46 -22.58
N ASN A 275 -27.64 -31.15 -23.75
CA ASN A 275 -27.75 -31.94 -24.97
C ASN A 275 -26.54 -31.73 -25.91
N GLN A 276 -26.49 -32.51 -27.01
CA GLN A 276 -25.43 -32.44 -28.02
C GLN A 276 -25.39 -31.09 -28.79
N THR A 277 -26.53 -30.44 -28.98
CA THR A 277 -26.65 -29.13 -29.64
C THR A 277 -26.05 -28.01 -28.78
N ASP A 278 -26.15 -28.07 -27.45
CA ASP A 278 -25.46 -27.14 -26.54
C ASP A 278 -23.93 -27.26 -26.68
N ILE A 279 -23.43 -28.50 -26.78
CA ILE A 279 -22.01 -28.82 -27.00
C ILE A 279 -21.54 -28.21 -28.33
N GLU A 280 -22.27 -28.45 -29.42
CA GLU A 280 -21.96 -27.92 -30.75
C GLU A 280 -22.00 -26.39 -30.77
N LYS A 281 -23.05 -25.76 -30.21
CA LYS A 281 -23.20 -24.29 -30.14
C LYS A 281 -22.08 -23.62 -29.33
N LEU A 282 -21.63 -24.24 -28.24
CA LEU A 282 -20.51 -23.75 -27.44
C LEU A 282 -19.16 -23.92 -28.17
N MET A 283 -18.94 -25.06 -28.82
CA MET A 283 -17.73 -25.33 -29.60
C MET A 283 -17.60 -24.38 -30.81
N ASP A 284 -18.71 -24.07 -31.48
CA ASP A 284 -18.78 -23.07 -32.55
C ASP A 284 -18.47 -21.67 -32.00
N GLY A 285 -19.09 -21.26 -30.89
CA GLY A 285 -18.81 -19.97 -30.24
C GLY A 285 -17.36 -19.81 -29.78
N LEU A 286 -16.70 -20.90 -29.38
CA LEU A 286 -15.28 -20.95 -29.00
C LEU A 286 -14.32 -21.25 -30.18
N SER A 287 -14.83 -21.45 -31.39
CA SER A 287 -14.03 -21.77 -32.59
C SER A 287 -12.85 -20.82 -32.83
N PRO A 288 -12.94 -19.48 -32.63
CA PRO A 288 -11.80 -18.58 -32.81
C PRO A 288 -10.61 -18.89 -31.91
N ILE A 289 -10.84 -19.10 -30.61
CA ILE A 289 -9.74 -19.39 -29.65
C ILE A 289 -9.24 -20.83 -29.78
N LEU A 290 -10.12 -21.79 -30.08
CA LEU A 290 -9.76 -23.20 -30.29
C LEU A 290 -8.97 -23.42 -31.58
N THR A 291 -9.36 -22.78 -32.68
CA THR A 291 -8.63 -22.82 -33.96
C THR A 291 -7.26 -22.17 -33.81
N THR A 292 -7.19 -21.03 -33.12
CA THR A 292 -5.92 -20.35 -32.83
C THR A 292 -5.00 -21.18 -31.94
N GLN A 293 -5.55 -21.90 -30.94
CA GLN A 293 -4.80 -22.85 -30.11
C GLN A 293 -4.22 -24.00 -30.93
N LYS A 294 -4.96 -24.55 -31.90
CA LYS A 294 -4.49 -25.64 -32.77
C LYS A 294 -3.49 -25.18 -33.84
N ALA A 295 -3.63 -23.96 -34.36
CA ALA A 295 -2.78 -23.42 -35.43
C ALA A 295 -1.49 -22.77 -34.91
N SER A 296 -1.50 -22.19 -33.71
CA SER A 296 -0.38 -21.43 -33.17
C SER A 296 0.75 -22.32 -32.66
N LYS A 297 1.95 -22.14 -33.22
CA LYS A 297 3.18 -22.75 -32.67
C LYS A 297 3.47 -22.32 -31.23
N LEU A 298 2.88 -21.22 -30.77
CA LEU A 298 3.02 -20.70 -29.43
C LEU A 298 2.20 -21.49 -28.40
N ALA A 299 1.19 -22.26 -28.81
CA ALA A 299 0.38 -23.08 -27.91
C ALA A 299 1.14 -24.28 -27.32
N ASN A 300 2.23 -24.70 -27.96
CA ASN A 300 3.11 -25.78 -27.49
C ASN A 300 4.31 -25.25 -26.67
N ILE A 301 4.42 -23.94 -26.45
CA ILE A 301 5.46 -23.35 -25.62
C ILE A 301 5.05 -23.47 -24.15
N SER A 302 5.99 -23.93 -23.31
CA SER A 302 5.91 -23.71 -21.87
C SER A 302 7.06 -22.83 -21.39
N PHE A 303 6.74 -21.84 -20.58
CA PHE A 303 7.69 -21.07 -19.77
C PHE A 303 7.86 -21.66 -18.35
N SER A 304 7.14 -22.75 -18.03
CA SER A 304 7.26 -23.44 -16.75
C SER A 304 8.58 -24.24 -16.65
N THR A 305 9.01 -24.49 -15.43
CA THR A 305 10.23 -25.24 -15.11
C THR A 305 10.08 -25.85 -13.71
N ASN A 306 10.88 -26.87 -13.40
CA ASN A 306 10.82 -27.55 -12.11
C ASN A 306 11.20 -26.61 -10.95
N GLN A 307 10.76 -26.92 -9.72
CA GLN A 307 10.95 -26.05 -8.56
C GLN A 307 12.43 -25.73 -8.31
N LYS A 308 13.33 -26.73 -8.30
CA LYS A 308 14.77 -26.51 -8.08
C LYS A 308 15.36 -25.51 -9.07
N THR A 309 14.95 -25.56 -10.34
CA THR A 309 15.37 -24.55 -11.33
C THR A 309 14.79 -23.16 -11.03
N ARG A 310 13.57 -23.04 -10.50
CA ARG A 310 12.99 -21.75 -10.07
C ARG A 310 13.74 -21.13 -8.91
N ASP A 311 14.09 -21.93 -7.91
CA ASP A 311 14.83 -21.45 -6.73
C ASP A 311 16.16 -20.81 -7.17
N VAL A 312 16.87 -21.47 -8.10
CA VAL A 312 18.12 -20.94 -8.67
C VAL A 312 17.88 -19.71 -9.55
N VAL A 313 16.77 -19.66 -10.30
CA VAL A 313 16.38 -18.49 -11.11
C VAL A 313 16.01 -17.29 -10.23
N SER A 314 15.38 -17.51 -9.07
CA SER A 314 15.17 -16.48 -8.03
C SER A 314 16.50 -15.97 -7.49
N ASN A 315 17.44 -16.87 -7.17
CA ASN A 315 18.76 -16.50 -6.67
C ASN A 315 19.57 -15.67 -7.69
N ILE A 316 19.60 -16.04 -8.98
CA ILE A 316 20.32 -15.24 -10.00
C ILE A 316 19.63 -13.89 -10.26
N TYR A 317 18.30 -13.83 -10.22
CA TYR A 317 17.58 -12.55 -10.31
C TYR A 317 17.91 -11.65 -9.11
N SER A 318 17.90 -12.18 -7.89
CA SER A 318 18.28 -11.46 -6.67
C SER A 318 19.75 -10.98 -6.71
N ILE A 319 20.65 -11.73 -7.36
CA ILE A 319 22.04 -11.31 -7.64
C ILE A 319 22.10 -10.18 -8.67
N VAL A 320 21.33 -10.27 -9.75
CA VAL A 320 21.30 -9.25 -10.81
C VAL A 320 20.64 -7.94 -10.34
N LYS A 321 19.63 -8.03 -9.48
CA LYS A 321 19.04 -6.86 -8.81
C LYS A 321 20.09 -6.08 -8.01
N ASP A 322 20.80 -6.76 -7.11
CA ASP A 322 21.90 -6.14 -6.32
C ASP A 322 22.98 -5.54 -7.25
N LEU A 323 23.32 -6.21 -8.35
CA LEU A 323 24.30 -5.74 -9.34
C LEU A 323 23.85 -4.45 -10.05
N ASN A 324 22.55 -4.34 -10.38
CA ASN A 324 21.95 -3.16 -10.98
C ASN A 324 21.75 -2.01 -9.98
N GLU A 325 21.67 -2.31 -8.68
CA GLU A 325 21.60 -1.27 -7.63
C GLU A 325 22.91 -0.48 -7.47
N ILE A 326 24.07 -1.08 -7.80
CA ILE A 326 25.38 -0.42 -7.80
C ILE A 326 25.35 0.69 -8.86
N SER A 327 25.58 1.96 -8.48
CA SER A 327 25.45 3.09 -9.41
C SER A 327 26.71 3.32 -10.26
N SER A 328 27.88 3.46 -9.65
CA SER A 328 29.17 3.72 -10.30
C SER A 328 30.00 2.44 -10.48
N SER A 329 31.22 2.57 -11.00
CA SER A 329 32.23 1.50 -10.94
C SER A 329 32.78 1.39 -9.52
N VAL A 330 33.07 0.16 -9.09
CA VAL A 330 33.60 -0.16 -7.75
C VAL A 330 35.09 -0.55 -7.77
N GLU A 331 35.75 -0.56 -8.93
CA GLU A 331 37.18 -0.90 -9.08
C GLU A 331 38.13 -0.09 -8.15
N ASN A 332 37.76 1.15 -7.80
CA ASN A 332 38.57 2.08 -7.02
C ASN A 332 38.36 1.94 -5.50
N VAL A 333 38.07 0.72 -5.03
CA VAL A 333 37.77 0.39 -3.63
C VAL A 333 38.88 0.79 -2.65
N ASP A 334 40.15 0.74 -3.08
CA ASP A 334 41.31 1.16 -2.29
C ASP A 334 41.15 2.59 -1.73
N ASN A 335 40.64 3.51 -2.56
CA ASN A 335 40.40 4.89 -2.15
C ASN A 335 39.31 4.97 -1.09
N THR A 336 38.24 4.16 -1.21
CA THR A 336 37.15 4.12 -0.25
C THR A 336 37.60 3.55 1.10
N PHE A 337 38.50 2.56 1.13
CA PHE A 337 39.13 2.10 2.38
C PHE A 337 39.96 3.19 3.05
N ASN A 338 40.80 3.91 2.28
CA ASN A 338 41.58 5.04 2.80
C ASN A 338 40.67 6.16 3.34
N ASP A 339 39.59 6.47 2.64
CA ASP A 339 38.61 7.48 3.04
C ASP A 339 37.89 7.09 4.34
N TYR A 340 37.48 5.83 4.50
CA TYR A 340 36.93 5.31 5.76
C TYR A 340 37.93 5.48 6.92
N GLU A 341 39.19 5.05 6.72
CA GLU A 341 40.23 5.16 7.74
C GLU A 341 40.49 6.63 8.14
N ASN A 342 40.47 7.55 7.17
CA ASN A 342 40.60 8.98 7.40
C ASN A 342 39.41 9.54 8.20
N CYS A 343 38.17 9.25 7.79
CA CYS A 343 36.97 9.73 8.47
C CYS A 343 36.88 9.23 9.92
N LEU A 344 37.16 7.95 10.16
CA LEU A 344 37.10 7.36 11.50
C LEU A 344 38.11 7.99 12.47
N LYS A 345 39.21 8.57 11.99
CA LYS A 345 40.27 9.18 12.82
C LYS A 345 40.01 10.64 13.24
N ILE A 346 38.91 11.28 12.82
CA ILE A 346 38.67 12.72 13.02
C ILE A 346 38.53 13.12 14.50
N THR A 347 37.84 12.33 15.32
CA THR A 347 37.69 12.55 16.76
C THR A 347 37.95 11.27 17.55
N TRP A 348 38.03 11.36 18.88
CA TRP A 348 38.28 10.23 19.77
C TRP A 348 37.45 10.32 21.06
N TYR A 349 36.48 9.43 21.20
CA TYR A 349 35.78 9.19 22.46
C TYR A 349 35.80 7.70 22.79
N SER A 350 36.01 7.37 24.06
CA SER A 350 35.95 6.00 24.58
C SER A 350 35.63 6.05 26.07
N GLN A 351 34.52 5.42 26.45
CA GLN A 351 34.18 5.07 27.83
C GLN A 351 33.31 3.81 27.83
N GLY A 352 33.90 2.65 28.12
CA GLY A 352 33.18 1.36 28.13
C GLY A 352 31.99 1.29 29.10
N ILE A 353 31.90 2.19 30.09
CA ILE A 353 30.73 2.26 30.99
C ILE A 353 29.49 2.79 30.25
N THR A 354 29.66 3.71 29.28
CA THR A 354 28.54 4.20 28.45
C THR A 354 28.01 3.08 27.54
N LEU A 355 28.89 2.19 27.06
CA LEU A 355 28.52 0.99 26.31
C LEU A 355 27.70 0.02 27.17
N THR A 356 28.10 -0.24 28.42
CA THR A 356 27.30 -1.12 29.30
C THR A 356 25.91 -0.55 29.58
N ALA A 357 25.81 0.78 29.79
CA ALA A 357 24.54 1.48 29.95
C ALA A 357 23.61 1.30 28.75
N MET A 358 24.16 1.41 27.54
CA MET A 358 23.45 1.19 26.29
C MET A 358 22.99 -0.25 26.09
N SER A 359 23.87 -1.22 26.32
CA SER A 359 23.54 -2.64 26.14
C SER A 359 22.38 -3.02 27.06
N ALA A 360 22.43 -2.61 28.33
CA ALA A 360 21.32 -2.80 29.26
C ALA A 360 20.02 -2.15 28.77
N GLU A 361 20.05 -0.93 28.24
CA GLU A 361 18.85 -0.27 27.71
C GLU A 361 18.30 -0.97 26.45
N SER A 362 19.19 -1.38 25.54
CA SER A 362 18.82 -2.10 24.33
C SER A 362 18.19 -3.44 24.66
N GLU A 363 18.84 -4.28 25.48
CA GLU A 363 18.32 -5.61 25.84
C GLU A 363 17.05 -5.49 26.71
N MET A 364 16.91 -4.46 27.56
CA MET A 364 15.64 -4.16 28.25
C MET A 364 14.48 -3.92 27.25
N PHE A 365 14.72 -3.26 26.11
CA PHE A 365 13.70 -3.10 25.06
C PHE A 365 13.44 -4.38 24.26
N GLU A 366 14.42 -5.28 24.15
CA GLU A 366 14.21 -6.65 23.63
C GLU A 366 13.28 -7.42 24.56
N ASP A 367 13.54 -7.38 25.87
CA ASP A 367 12.74 -8.01 26.90
C ASP A 367 11.32 -7.44 26.98
N LEU A 368 11.14 -6.12 26.90
CA LEU A 368 9.82 -5.48 26.84
C LEU A 368 9.00 -5.94 25.63
N TYR A 369 9.64 -6.24 24.51
CA TYR A 369 8.95 -6.81 23.34
C TYR A 369 8.51 -8.26 23.60
N MET A 370 9.37 -9.09 24.19
CA MET A 370 8.99 -10.46 24.59
C MET A 370 7.88 -10.45 25.66
N LEU A 371 7.96 -9.50 26.61
CA LEU A 371 6.94 -9.29 27.64
C LEU A 371 5.59 -8.90 27.03
N SER A 372 5.55 -8.12 25.95
CA SER A 372 4.28 -7.69 25.31
C SER A 372 3.40 -8.86 24.86
N MET A 373 3.99 -10.03 24.61
CA MET A 373 3.29 -11.29 24.27
C MET A 373 2.55 -11.92 25.46
N LEU A 374 2.76 -11.45 26.69
CA LEU A 374 2.02 -11.90 27.89
C LEU A 374 0.65 -11.22 28.05
N TRP A 375 0.29 -10.22 27.26
CA TRP A 375 -1.02 -9.55 27.33
C TRP A 375 -2.09 -10.30 26.51
N ILE A 376 -2.51 -11.44 27.04
CA ILE A 376 -3.43 -12.40 26.42
C ILE A 376 -4.62 -12.74 27.33
N ASP A 377 -5.62 -13.45 26.80
CA ASP A 377 -6.84 -13.80 27.54
C ASP A 377 -6.62 -14.96 28.53
N TYR A 378 -6.08 -14.62 29.70
CA TYR A 378 -5.97 -15.54 30.84
C TYR A 378 -7.33 -16.05 31.35
N GLN A 379 -8.45 -15.36 31.06
CA GLN A 379 -9.78 -15.81 31.49
C GLN A 379 -10.26 -16.97 30.62
N LYS A 380 -10.05 -16.92 29.30
CA LYS A 380 -10.25 -18.07 28.40
C LYS A 380 -9.41 -19.27 28.85
N LEU A 381 -8.10 -19.10 29.01
CA LEU A 381 -7.20 -20.18 29.44
C LEU A 381 -7.61 -20.81 30.78
N THR A 382 -7.91 -20.00 31.79
CA THR A 382 -8.31 -20.50 33.12
C THR A 382 -9.61 -21.31 33.05
N THR A 383 -10.53 -20.91 32.16
CA THR A 383 -11.77 -21.65 31.89
C THR A 383 -11.47 -22.99 31.24
N GLU A 384 -10.59 -23.07 30.25
CA GLU A 384 -10.23 -24.30 29.55
C GLU A 384 -9.49 -25.31 30.44
N LEU A 385 -8.53 -24.84 31.23
CA LEU A 385 -7.85 -25.65 32.26
C LEU A 385 -8.86 -26.24 33.27
N THR A 386 -9.87 -25.44 33.65
CA THR A 386 -10.95 -25.90 34.53
C THR A 386 -11.87 -26.90 33.83
N ASN A 387 -12.18 -26.69 32.56
CA ASN A 387 -13.03 -27.59 31.77
C ASN A 387 -12.42 -29.00 31.67
N VAL A 388 -11.13 -29.13 31.34
CA VAL A 388 -10.44 -30.44 31.28
C VAL A 388 -10.52 -31.18 32.62
N THR A 389 -10.19 -30.49 33.71
CA THR A 389 -10.17 -31.09 35.07
C THR A 389 -11.58 -31.39 35.60
N SER A 390 -12.61 -30.65 35.17
CA SER A 390 -14.01 -30.94 35.50
C SER A 390 -14.58 -32.14 34.73
N LEU A 391 -14.12 -32.38 33.50
CA LEU A 391 -14.61 -33.47 32.65
C LEU A 391 -13.97 -34.81 33.03
N ILE A 392 -12.66 -34.84 33.28
CA ILE A 392 -11.93 -36.06 33.69
C ILE A 392 -11.95 -36.21 35.22
N THR A 393 -13.08 -36.66 35.77
CA THR A 393 -13.21 -36.95 37.19
C THR A 393 -12.84 -38.40 37.50
N PHE A 394 -11.55 -38.65 37.81
CA PHE A 394 -11.05 -39.96 38.23
C PHE A 394 -11.67 -40.39 39.58
N LYS A 395 -12.78 -41.14 39.55
CA LYS A 395 -13.46 -41.57 40.79
C LYS A 395 -12.70 -42.67 41.52
N HIS A 396 -11.98 -43.49 40.76
CA HIS A 396 -11.16 -44.58 41.25
C HIS A 396 -9.77 -44.52 40.59
N PRO A 397 -8.90 -43.56 40.94
CA PRO A 397 -7.64 -43.29 40.22
C PRO A 397 -6.63 -44.46 40.28
N ASN A 398 -6.81 -45.40 41.20
CA ASN A 398 -5.99 -46.62 41.29
C ASN A 398 -6.56 -47.80 40.47
N ASP A 399 -7.75 -47.66 39.88
CA ASP A 399 -8.36 -48.65 38.99
C ASP A 399 -8.25 -48.16 37.54
N ILE A 400 -7.35 -48.80 36.79
CA ILE A 400 -7.03 -48.46 35.40
C ILE A 400 -8.22 -48.73 34.48
N LEU A 401 -8.99 -49.80 34.71
CA LEU A 401 -10.12 -50.18 33.85
C LEU A 401 -11.29 -49.23 34.02
N VAL A 402 -11.59 -48.86 35.27
CA VAL A 402 -12.62 -47.86 35.58
C VAL A 402 -12.22 -46.50 35.03
N SER A 403 -10.99 -46.04 35.32
CA SER A 403 -10.47 -44.75 34.83
C SER A 403 -10.46 -44.66 33.30
N TYR A 404 -10.07 -45.75 32.61
CA TYR A 404 -10.12 -45.81 31.14
C TYR A 404 -11.55 -45.69 30.63
N SER A 405 -12.51 -46.39 31.26
CA SER A 405 -13.93 -46.31 30.88
C SER A 405 -14.52 -44.92 31.13
N GLU A 406 -14.05 -44.18 32.15
CA GLU A 406 -14.47 -42.80 32.41
C GLU A 406 -13.96 -41.85 31.31
N ILE A 407 -12.69 -41.96 30.89
CA ILE A 407 -12.11 -41.17 29.80
C ILE A 407 -12.81 -41.46 28.45
N SER A 408 -12.94 -42.74 28.08
CA SER A 408 -13.51 -43.15 26.79
C SER A 408 -14.97 -42.70 26.61
N LYS A 409 -15.77 -42.62 27.69
CA LYS A 409 -17.16 -42.12 27.65
C LYS A 409 -17.28 -40.64 27.29
N VAL A 410 -16.24 -39.84 27.50
CA VAL A 410 -16.23 -38.39 27.24
C VAL A 410 -15.37 -38.01 26.04
N ASP A 411 -14.83 -38.98 25.31
CA ASP A 411 -13.86 -38.81 24.22
C ASP A 411 -14.18 -37.66 23.25
N VAL A 412 -15.39 -37.59 22.70
CA VAL A 412 -15.79 -36.53 21.75
C VAL A 412 -15.72 -35.13 22.37
N GLN A 413 -16.21 -34.97 23.61
CA GLN A 413 -16.16 -33.69 24.33
C GLN A 413 -14.71 -33.36 24.74
N LEU A 414 -13.96 -34.38 25.14
CA LEU A 414 -12.58 -34.26 25.56
C LEU A 414 -11.67 -33.83 24.40
N LYS A 415 -11.76 -34.49 23.23
CA LYS A 415 -11.07 -34.08 21.98
C LYS A 415 -11.29 -32.60 21.66
N SER A 416 -12.54 -32.12 21.77
CA SER A 416 -12.88 -30.70 21.54
C SER A 416 -12.20 -29.76 22.55
N ILE A 417 -12.32 -30.02 23.85
CA ILE A 417 -11.74 -29.15 24.89
C ILE A 417 -10.21 -29.17 24.87
N LEU A 418 -9.58 -30.33 24.60
CA LEU A 418 -8.13 -30.44 24.44
C LEU A 418 -7.62 -29.64 23.23
N ASN A 419 -8.41 -29.53 22.15
CA ASN A 419 -8.06 -28.71 21.00
C ASN A 419 -8.16 -27.20 21.28
N GLU A 420 -9.17 -26.74 22.02
CA GLU A 420 -9.23 -25.33 22.45
C GLU A 420 -8.13 -24.98 23.45
N LEU A 421 -7.91 -25.83 24.46
CA LEU A 421 -6.78 -25.65 25.40
C LEU A 421 -5.43 -25.62 24.65
N LYS A 422 -5.26 -26.44 23.61
CA LYS A 422 -4.06 -26.41 22.76
C LYS A 422 -3.89 -25.06 22.08
N LYS A 423 -4.92 -24.53 21.40
CA LYS A 423 -4.86 -23.20 20.75
C LYS A 423 -4.45 -22.10 21.74
N SER A 424 -5.01 -22.12 22.96
CA SER A 424 -4.64 -21.16 24.00
C SER A 424 -3.21 -21.37 24.53
N LEU A 425 -2.75 -22.61 24.66
CA LEU A 425 -1.36 -22.92 25.08
C LEU A 425 -0.33 -22.62 24.00
N ASP A 426 -0.68 -22.77 22.72
CA ASP A 426 0.20 -22.48 21.59
C ASP A 426 0.52 -20.97 21.52
N GLN A 427 -0.38 -20.09 21.99
CA GLN A 427 -0.07 -18.67 22.22
C GLN A 427 1.10 -18.46 23.22
N PHE A 428 1.23 -19.30 24.26
CA PHE A 428 2.35 -19.25 25.19
C PHE A 428 3.63 -19.89 24.64
N GLN A 429 3.54 -20.73 23.61
CA GLN A 429 4.73 -21.23 22.89
C GLN A 429 5.38 -20.12 22.05
N ARG A 430 4.65 -19.07 21.69
CA ARG A 430 5.15 -17.89 20.95
C ARG A 430 6.12 -17.05 21.80
N ILE A 431 6.00 -17.10 23.13
CA ILE A 431 6.95 -16.45 24.05
C ILE A 431 8.29 -17.19 23.96
N PRO A 432 9.40 -16.54 23.57
CA PRO A 432 10.69 -17.19 23.42
C PRO A 432 11.13 -17.99 24.65
N LYS A 433 11.85 -19.09 24.44
CA LYS A 433 12.45 -19.85 25.56
C LYS A 433 13.50 -19.03 26.29
N ASP A 434 14.13 -18.10 25.58
CA ASP A 434 15.19 -17.22 26.07
C ASP A 434 14.67 -16.00 26.85
N PHE A 435 13.35 -15.76 26.88
CA PHE A 435 12.80 -14.77 27.82
C PHE A 435 13.06 -15.24 29.25
N ASN A 436 13.93 -14.52 29.94
CA ASN A 436 14.34 -14.79 31.31
C ASN A 436 14.02 -13.56 32.17
N ALA A 437 13.22 -13.77 33.21
CA ALA A 437 12.66 -12.66 33.97
C ALA A 437 13.68 -12.07 34.97
N ASP A 438 14.64 -12.87 35.44
CA ASP A 438 15.80 -12.40 36.20
C ASP A 438 16.74 -11.52 35.35
N THR A 439 16.97 -11.91 34.10
CA THR A 439 17.73 -11.14 33.10
C THR A 439 17.06 -9.80 32.81
N PHE A 440 15.75 -9.78 32.51
CA PHE A 440 15.01 -8.54 32.31
C PHE A 440 15.05 -7.62 33.55
N THR A 441 14.88 -8.21 34.74
CA THR A 441 15.03 -7.49 36.01
C THR A 441 16.45 -6.93 36.20
N THR A 442 17.46 -7.61 35.67
CA THR A 442 18.87 -7.17 35.68
C THR A 442 19.10 -6.01 34.71
N HIS A 443 18.63 -6.11 33.47
CA HIS A 443 18.69 -5.01 32.50
C HIS A 443 18.01 -3.73 33.03
N MET A 444 16.80 -3.83 33.61
CA MET A 444 16.14 -2.69 34.26
C MET A 444 16.96 -2.08 35.42
N LYS A 445 17.65 -2.92 36.23
CA LYS A 445 18.55 -2.42 37.29
C LYS A 445 19.76 -1.70 36.69
N GLU A 446 20.37 -2.24 35.64
CA GLU A 446 21.55 -1.68 34.99
C GLU A 446 21.24 -0.33 34.33
N VAL A 447 20.12 -0.21 33.60
CA VAL A 447 19.62 1.07 33.04
C VAL A 447 19.53 2.15 34.12
N LEU A 448 18.98 1.82 35.29
CA LEU A 448 18.85 2.75 36.41
C LEU A 448 20.19 3.06 37.09
N ASN A 449 21.08 2.06 37.23
CA ASN A 449 22.41 2.23 37.83
C ASN A 449 23.30 3.15 36.99
N TYR A 450 23.22 3.05 35.66
CA TYR A 450 24.06 3.82 34.74
C TYR A 450 23.48 5.20 34.35
N LYS A 451 22.26 5.56 34.77
CA LYS A 451 21.56 6.78 34.32
C LYS A 451 22.38 8.08 34.48
N GLU A 452 23.08 8.25 35.60
CA GLU A 452 23.91 9.45 35.86
C GLU A 452 25.25 9.39 35.09
N THR A 453 25.80 8.21 34.81
CA THR A 453 26.95 8.05 33.92
C THR A 453 26.57 8.42 32.50
N PHE A 454 25.46 7.88 31.98
CA PHE A 454 24.96 8.18 30.64
C PHE A 454 24.70 9.69 30.44
N LYS A 455 24.05 10.33 31.43
CA LYS A 455 23.86 11.79 31.51
C LYS A 455 25.15 12.61 31.54
N THR A 456 26.23 12.04 32.10
CA THR A 456 27.56 12.66 32.10
C THR A 456 28.25 12.49 30.74
N SER A 457 28.12 11.30 30.13
CA SER A 457 28.64 11.02 28.78
C SER A 457 28.01 11.90 27.71
N LEU A 458 26.69 12.13 27.75
CA LEU A 458 25.99 13.05 26.85
C LEU A 458 26.46 14.52 26.93
N LYS A 459 27.17 14.90 28.00
CA LYS A 459 27.79 16.24 28.15
C LYS A 459 29.27 16.26 27.73
N ASN A 460 29.81 15.14 27.26
CA ASN A 460 31.21 15.05 26.86
C ASN A 460 31.41 15.64 25.46
N GLU A 461 32.24 16.69 25.35
CA GLU A 461 32.53 17.37 24.08
C GLU A 461 33.01 16.42 22.98
N ARG A 462 33.70 15.32 23.30
CA ARG A 462 34.23 14.40 22.28
C ARG A 462 33.17 13.46 21.72
N LEU A 463 32.23 13.02 22.55
CA LEU A 463 31.02 12.34 22.10
C LEU A 463 30.14 13.30 21.28
N ALA A 464 30.01 14.54 21.76
CA ALA A 464 29.29 15.59 21.05
C ALA A 464 29.90 15.87 19.66
N ASN A 465 31.22 15.74 19.51
CA ASN A 465 31.96 15.93 18.25
C ASN A 465 31.94 14.73 17.28
N GLU A 466 31.31 13.59 17.61
CA GLU A 466 31.24 12.43 16.69
C GLU A 466 30.45 12.75 15.40
N TYR A 467 29.65 13.81 15.38
CA TYR A 467 29.01 14.33 14.16
C TYR A 467 30.01 14.60 13.02
N LEU A 468 31.27 14.90 13.35
CA LEU A 468 32.33 15.10 12.37
C LEU A 468 32.69 13.80 11.61
N VAL A 469 32.71 12.65 12.31
CA VAL A 469 32.92 11.33 11.70
C VAL A 469 31.73 10.99 10.80
N PHE A 470 30.51 11.22 11.30
CA PHE A 470 29.28 10.92 10.57
C PHE A 470 29.13 11.77 9.30
N ASN A 471 29.49 13.05 9.36
CA ASN A 471 29.46 13.94 8.20
C ASN A 471 30.54 13.57 7.17
N CYS A 472 31.77 13.27 7.60
CA CYS A 472 32.83 12.79 6.70
C CYS A 472 32.43 11.50 5.97
N LEU A 473 31.85 10.53 6.69
CA LEU A 473 31.36 9.30 6.06
C LEU A 473 30.21 9.59 5.07
N GLU A 474 29.34 10.57 5.35
CA GLU A 474 28.25 10.93 4.42
C GLU A 474 28.76 11.55 3.12
N GLU A 475 29.88 12.30 3.14
CA GLU A 475 30.52 12.83 1.92
C GLU A 475 30.92 11.71 0.92
N LEU A 476 31.14 10.48 1.40
CA LEU A 476 31.40 9.31 0.55
C LEU A 476 30.14 8.83 -0.19
N GLY A 477 28.95 9.17 0.30
CA GLY A 477 27.66 9.03 -0.39
C GLY A 477 27.45 7.71 -1.11
N SER A 478 27.29 7.77 -2.44
CA SER A 478 27.06 6.61 -3.28
C SER A 478 28.26 5.66 -3.37
N ARG A 479 29.51 6.14 -3.23
CA ARG A 479 30.71 5.28 -3.26
C ARG A 479 30.70 4.27 -2.11
N SER A 480 30.35 4.73 -0.90
CA SER A 480 30.27 3.89 0.29
C SER A 480 29.17 2.82 0.15
N ARG A 481 27.99 3.25 -0.31
CA ARG A 481 26.85 2.38 -0.63
C ARG A 481 27.20 1.30 -1.67
N ASP A 482 27.78 1.73 -2.80
CA ASP A 482 28.09 0.85 -3.93
C ASP A 482 29.13 -0.21 -3.54
N VAL A 483 30.15 0.18 -2.78
CA VAL A 483 31.16 -0.75 -2.22
C VAL A 483 30.55 -1.75 -1.24
N ASN A 484 29.59 -1.34 -0.40
CA ASN A 484 28.89 -2.24 0.53
C ASN A 484 27.89 -3.20 -0.16
N ILE A 485 27.25 -2.77 -1.25
CA ILE A 485 26.43 -3.68 -2.08
C ILE A 485 27.36 -4.68 -2.79
N ALA A 486 28.43 -4.20 -3.42
CA ALA A 486 29.39 -5.05 -4.12
C ALA A 486 30.06 -6.09 -3.19
N SER A 487 30.44 -5.72 -1.97
CA SER A 487 31.06 -6.66 -1.01
C SER A 487 30.11 -7.79 -0.63
N ARG A 488 28.84 -7.47 -0.36
CA ARG A 488 27.79 -8.47 -0.09
C ARG A 488 27.52 -9.34 -1.32
N LEU A 489 27.50 -8.75 -2.51
CA LEU A 489 27.23 -9.45 -3.77
C LEU A 489 28.29 -10.52 -4.09
N VAL A 490 29.56 -10.23 -3.81
CA VAL A 490 30.66 -11.21 -3.93
C VAL A 490 30.40 -12.46 -3.09
N ARG A 491 29.91 -12.31 -1.85
CA ARG A 491 29.53 -13.43 -0.97
C ARG A 491 28.23 -14.12 -1.43
N LYS A 492 27.25 -13.35 -1.88
CA LYS A 492 25.97 -13.84 -2.42
C LYS A 492 26.19 -14.78 -3.62
N LEU A 493 27.07 -14.38 -4.54
CA LEU A 493 27.50 -15.19 -5.69
C LEU A 493 28.13 -16.53 -5.25
N THR A 494 29.08 -16.52 -4.31
CA THR A 494 29.79 -17.75 -3.88
C THR A 494 28.94 -18.68 -3.01
N VAL A 495 27.86 -18.19 -2.41
CA VAL A 495 26.94 -18.99 -1.60
C VAL A 495 25.81 -19.61 -2.42
N TYR A 496 25.21 -18.86 -3.35
CA TYR A 496 24.03 -19.35 -4.09
C TYR A 496 24.33 -20.07 -5.41
N LEU A 497 25.57 -20.00 -5.94
CA LEU A 497 25.93 -20.57 -7.24
C LEU A 497 27.11 -21.54 -7.15
N ASP A 498 26.85 -22.79 -7.55
CA ASP A 498 27.85 -23.86 -7.74
C ASP A 498 27.79 -24.39 -9.18
N SER A 499 28.53 -25.46 -9.50
CA SER A 499 28.52 -26.09 -10.83
C SER A 499 27.15 -26.59 -11.28
N ASP A 500 26.34 -27.05 -10.35
CA ASP A 500 25.05 -27.70 -10.61
C ASP A 500 23.97 -26.63 -10.82
N GLN A 501 23.97 -25.59 -9.98
CA GLN A 501 23.10 -24.42 -10.16
C GLN A 501 23.38 -23.72 -11.49
N LEU A 502 24.65 -23.52 -11.87
CA LEU A 502 25.01 -22.98 -13.18
C LEU A 502 24.54 -23.85 -14.35
N SER A 503 24.51 -25.18 -14.17
CA SER A 503 24.00 -26.13 -15.17
C SER A 503 22.48 -26.01 -15.33
N LEU A 504 21.74 -25.87 -14.22
CA LEU A 504 20.29 -25.62 -14.21
C LEU A 504 19.95 -24.27 -14.88
N LEU A 505 20.68 -23.19 -14.54
CA LEU A 505 20.54 -21.89 -15.20
C LEU A 505 20.80 -21.96 -16.69
N LYS A 506 21.90 -22.60 -17.11
CA LYS A 506 22.23 -22.74 -18.54
C LYS A 506 21.16 -23.55 -19.28
N THR A 507 20.57 -24.56 -18.64
CA THR A 507 19.49 -25.36 -19.22
C THR A 507 18.23 -24.51 -19.41
N TYR A 508 17.84 -23.75 -18.39
CA TYR A 508 16.69 -22.85 -18.43
C TYR A 508 16.85 -21.69 -19.43
N PHE A 509 18.01 -21.01 -19.44
CA PHE A 509 18.28 -19.94 -20.40
C PHE A 509 18.29 -20.46 -21.84
N ASN A 510 18.71 -21.70 -22.08
CA ASN A 510 18.59 -22.33 -23.40
C ASN A 510 17.15 -22.67 -23.76
N SER A 511 16.32 -23.14 -22.83
CA SER A 511 14.89 -23.43 -23.10
C SER A 511 14.09 -22.18 -23.47
N LEU A 512 14.52 -20.98 -23.06
CA LEU A 512 13.88 -19.71 -23.43
C LEU A 512 14.25 -19.19 -24.84
N LYS A 513 15.32 -19.69 -25.47
CA LYS A 513 15.80 -19.19 -26.77
C LYS A 513 14.82 -19.45 -27.92
N GLU A 514 14.18 -20.63 -27.95
CA GLU A 514 13.19 -20.98 -28.97
C GLU A 514 11.86 -20.21 -28.79
N PRO A 515 11.25 -20.14 -27.59
CA PRO A 515 10.06 -19.33 -27.33
C PRO A 515 10.18 -17.87 -27.79
N VAL A 516 11.29 -17.20 -27.46
CA VAL A 516 11.54 -15.81 -27.87
C VAL A 516 11.66 -15.67 -29.40
N LYS A 517 12.26 -16.67 -30.06
CA LYS A 517 12.36 -16.70 -31.53
C LYS A 517 11.00 -16.93 -32.20
N LEU A 518 10.14 -17.75 -31.63
CA LEU A 518 8.78 -17.96 -32.14
C LEU A 518 7.93 -16.69 -31.96
N PHE A 519 8.07 -16.00 -30.83
CA PHE A 519 7.37 -14.72 -30.57
C PHE A 519 7.74 -13.58 -31.53
N THR A 520 8.96 -13.59 -32.07
CA THR A 520 9.45 -12.60 -33.02
C THR A 520 9.14 -12.94 -34.48
N THR A 521 8.59 -14.13 -34.76
CA THR A 521 8.39 -14.63 -36.14
C THR A 521 6.95 -15.04 -36.48
N ASN A 522 6.05 -15.14 -35.50
CA ASN A 522 4.65 -15.51 -35.75
C ASN A 522 3.78 -14.31 -36.14
N GLU A 523 2.74 -14.54 -36.96
CA GLU A 523 1.68 -13.55 -37.20
C GLU A 523 0.91 -13.25 -35.90
N SER A 524 0.25 -12.09 -35.83
CA SER A 524 -0.49 -11.69 -34.62
C SER A 524 -1.61 -12.69 -34.31
N ILE A 525 -1.65 -13.20 -33.07
CA ILE A 525 -2.73 -14.04 -32.53
C ILE A 525 -4.10 -13.41 -32.77
N GLU A 526 -4.17 -12.08 -32.65
CA GLU A 526 -5.34 -11.26 -32.96
C GLU A 526 -5.86 -11.46 -34.39
N THR A 527 -4.97 -11.52 -35.38
CA THR A 527 -5.32 -11.68 -36.80
C THR A 527 -5.97 -13.03 -37.06
N GLU A 528 -5.49 -14.08 -36.38
CA GLU A 528 -6.06 -15.43 -36.49
C GLU A 528 -7.46 -15.48 -35.85
N MET A 529 -7.59 -14.99 -34.61
CA MET A 529 -8.87 -14.98 -33.88
C MET A 529 -9.94 -14.11 -34.57
N LYS A 530 -9.55 -13.05 -35.28
CA LYS A 530 -10.51 -12.20 -36.00
C LYS A 530 -11.11 -12.84 -37.26
N LYS A 531 -10.55 -13.92 -37.80
CA LYS A 531 -11.06 -14.58 -39.03
C LYS A 531 -12.51 -15.07 -38.91
N GLN A 532 -12.93 -15.50 -37.72
CA GLN A 532 -14.27 -16.05 -37.44
C GLN A 532 -15.17 -15.06 -36.66
N SER A 533 -14.75 -13.78 -36.53
CA SER A 533 -15.46 -12.76 -35.74
C SER A 533 -16.86 -12.36 -36.25
N VAL A 534 -17.23 -12.78 -37.46
CA VAL A 534 -18.51 -12.48 -38.10
C VAL A 534 -19.58 -13.56 -37.89
N GLU A 535 -19.24 -14.69 -37.27
CA GLU A 535 -20.18 -15.78 -36.99
C GLU A 535 -21.11 -15.39 -35.83
N LYS A 536 -22.43 -15.58 -35.99
CA LYS A 536 -23.42 -15.13 -34.99
C LYS A 536 -23.19 -15.77 -33.62
N THR A 537 -22.97 -17.08 -33.57
CA THR A 537 -22.64 -17.83 -32.34
C THR A 537 -21.40 -17.28 -31.61
N VAL A 538 -20.38 -16.86 -32.35
CA VAL A 538 -19.18 -16.22 -31.81
C VAL A 538 -19.49 -14.82 -31.27
N GLN A 539 -20.32 -14.04 -31.95
CA GLN A 539 -20.75 -12.71 -31.48
C GLN A 539 -21.63 -12.79 -30.23
N ASP A 540 -22.55 -13.74 -30.17
CA ASP A 540 -23.43 -13.97 -29.03
C ASP A 540 -22.64 -14.44 -27.80
N LEU A 541 -21.68 -15.36 -27.96
CA LEU A 541 -20.80 -15.78 -26.87
C LEU A 541 -19.91 -14.63 -26.37
N ASN A 542 -19.41 -13.78 -27.28
CA ASN A 542 -18.53 -12.66 -26.95
C ASN A 542 -19.24 -11.47 -26.28
N GLN A 543 -20.58 -11.47 -26.18
CA GLN A 543 -21.37 -10.48 -25.42
C GLN A 543 -21.34 -10.70 -23.89
N GLN A 544 -20.70 -11.78 -23.42
CA GLN A 544 -20.52 -12.10 -22.00
C GLN A 544 -19.90 -10.93 -21.20
N ASP A 545 -20.51 -10.58 -20.06
CA ASP A 545 -20.00 -9.50 -19.20
C ASP A 545 -18.71 -9.92 -18.49
N TRP A 546 -17.60 -9.42 -19.02
CA TRP A 546 -16.22 -9.61 -18.52
C TRP A 546 -16.05 -9.37 -17.01
N SER A 547 -16.85 -8.47 -16.41
CA SER A 547 -16.74 -8.14 -14.99
C SER A 547 -17.17 -9.31 -14.10
N LEU A 548 -18.14 -10.11 -14.55
CA LEU A 548 -18.57 -11.35 -13.90
C LEU A 548 -17.45 -12.40 -13.91
N ALA A 549 -16.81 -12.60 -15.08
CA ALA A 549 -15.72 -13.56 -15.23
C ALA A 549 -14.51 -13.19 -14.34
N THR A 550 -14.16 -11.91 -14.26
CA THR A 550 -13.08 -11.44 -13.37
C THR A 550 -13.43 -11.63 -11.89
N THR A 551 -14.70 -11.50 -11.52
CA THR A 551 -15.18 -11.71 -10.15
C THR A 551 -15.11 -13.19 -9.75
N ILE A 552 -15.55 -14.08 -10.65
CA ILE A 552 -15.49 -15.54 -10.49
C ILE A 552 -14.03 -16.05 -10.43
N ASP A 553 -13.18 -15.62 -11.37
CA ASP A 553 -11.76 -16.06 -11.44
C ASP A 553 -10.97 -15.69 -10.17
N ARG A 554 -11.15 -14.46 -9.66
CA ARG A 554 -10.52 -14.03 -8.40
C ARG A 554 -10.98 -14.87 -7.21
N ALA A 555 -12.28 -15.14 -7.12
CA ALA A 555 -12.82 -15.95 -6.04
C ALA A 555 -12.26 -17.37 -6.05
N VAL A 556 -12.29 -18.05 -7.21
CA VAL A 556 -11.74 -19.40 -7.40
C VAL A 556 -10.22 -19.42 -7.19
N THR A 557 -9.50 -18.39 -7.63
CA THR A 557 -8.05 -18.25 -7.38
C THR A 557 -7.76 -18.11 -5.89
N GLY A 558 -8.60 -17.39 -5.13
CA GLY A 558 -8.51 -17.32 -3.68
C GLY A 558 -8.49 -18.70 -3.01
N ILE A 559 -9.44 -19.58 -3.34
CA ILE A 559 -9.45 -20.97 -2.83
C ILE A 559 -8.14 -21.71 -3.20
N LYS A 560 -7.71 -21.62 -4.47
CA LYS A 560 -6.48 -22.28 -4.93
C LYS A 560 -5.26 -21.82 -4.13
N ASN A 561 -5.18 -20.54 -3.78
CA ASN A 561 -4.12 -19.98 -2.96
C ASN A 561 -4.17 -20.53 -1.52
N VAL A 562 -5.35 -20.62 -0.90
CA VAL A 562 -5.50 -21.23 0.44
C VAL A 562 -5.06 -22.70 0.45
N LEU A 563 -5.44 -23.47 -0.58
CA LEU A 563 -5.03 -24.89 -0.72
C LEU A 563 -3.51 -25.04 -0.89
N GLU A 564 -2.86 -24.09 -1.57
CA GLU A 564 -1.40 -24.10 -1.71
C GLU A 564 -0.69 -23.65 -0.41
N VAL A 565 -1.27 -22.71 0.36
CA VAL A 565 -0.80 -22.40 1.72
C VAL A 565 -0.89 -23.64 2.61
N LYS A 566 -2.03 -24.36 2.61
CA LYS A 566 -2.20 -25.60 3.37
C LYS A 566 -1.13 -26.64 3.02
N LYS A 567 -0.87 -26.86 1.74
CA LYS A 567 0.20 -27.75 1.26
C LYS A 567 1.60 -27.32 1.70
N LEU A 568 1.89 -26.02 1.79
CA LEU A 568 3.15 -25.52 2.36
C LEU A 568 3.25 -25.73 3.88
N VAL A 569 2.14 -25.65 4.59
CA VAL A 569 2.05 -25.97 6.03
C VAL A 569 2.24 -27.47 6.28
N ASP A 570 1.66 -28.34 5.45
CA ASP A 570 1.91 -29.80 5.47
C ASP A 570 3.40 -30.13 5.21
N LEU A 571 4.07 -29.33 4.38
CA LEU A 571 5.53 -29.35 4.17
C LEU A 571 6.35 -28.70 5.30
N LYS A 572 5.71 -28.45 6.45
CA LYS A 572 6.27 -28.01 7.74
C LYS A 572 6.92 -26.63 7.74
N ILE A 573 6.51 -25.71 6.87
CA ILE A 573 7.06 -24.34 6.82
C ILE A 573 6.96 -23.60 8.17
N LEU A 574 5.79 -23.61 8.83
CA LEU A 574 5.59 -22.95 10.12
C LEU A 574 6.50 -23.54 11.21
N GLY A 575 6.64 -24.87 11.21
CA GLY A 575 7.55 -25.57 12.10
C GLY A 575 9.04 -25.26 11.81
N GLN A 576 9.42 -24.98 10.56
CA GLN A 576 10.77 -24.53 10.22
C GLN A 576 11.01 -23.08 10.68
N LEU A 577 10.04 -22.17 10.47
CA LEU A 577 10.11 -20.78 10.94
C LEU A 577 10.36 -20.74 12.45
N LEU A 578 9.51 -21.42 13.23
CA LEU A 578 9.59 -21.43 14.70
C LEU A 578 10.87 -22.12 15.21
N ARG A 579 11.34 -23.20 14.57
CA ARG A 579 12.59 -23.88 14.99
C ARG A 579 13.85 -23.06 14.68
N ASN A 580 13.87 -22.30 13.60
CA ASN A 580 15.03 -21.50 13.20
C ASN A 580 15.00 -20.08 13.81
N MET A 581 13.99 -19.75 14.62
CA MET A 581 13.78 -18.42 15.19
C MET A 581 14.99 -17.94 16.01
N ASP A 582 15.42 -18.77 16.96
CA ASP A 582 16.54 -18.50 17.86
C ASP A 582 17.87 -18.52 17.09
N THR A 583 18.07 -19.52 16.22
CA THR A 583 19.29 -19.69 15.42
C THR A 583 19.55 -18.51 14.48
N VAL A 584 18.54 -18.02 13.75
CA VAL A 584 18.68 -16.83 12.90
C VAL A 584 18.91 -15.57 13.74
N SER A 585 18.34 -15.49 14.93
CA SER A 585 18.60 -14.39 15.88
C SER A 585 20.02 -14.41 16.44
N GLU A 586 20.61 -15.59 16.63
CA GLU A 586 22.03 -15.78 16.97
C GLU A 586 22.94 -15.32 15.82
N GLU A 587 22.64 -15.69 14.57
CA GLU A 587 23.39 -15.26 13.39
C GLU A 587 23.32 -13.73 13.17
N ILE A 588 22.15 -13.10 13.38
CA ILE A 588 22.00 -11.64 13.39
C ILE A 588 22.83 -11.00 14.52
N THR A 589 23.04 -11.71 15.63
CA THR A 589 23.83 -11.22 16.78
C THR A 589 25.34 -11.21 16.49
N LYS A 590 25.83 -12.01 15.53
CA LYS A 590 27.24 -12.08 15.08
C LYS A 590 27.65 -10.92 14.15
N LEU A 591 26.72 -10.03 13.79
CA LEU A 591 26.96 -8.85 12.94
C LEU A 591 27.74 -7.75 13.65
N SER A 592 28.61 -7.06 12.91
CA SER A 592 29.34 -5.87 13.41
C SER A 592 28.48 -4.61 13.41
N GLY A 593 27.59 -4.42 12.43
CA GLY A 593 26.76 -3.22 12.33
C GLY A 593 25.63 -3.19 13.35
N TRP A 594 25.57 -2.13 14.17
CA TRP A 594 24.58 -1.95 15.23
C TRP A 594 23.17 -1.64 14.66
N SER A 595 23.07 -0.71 13.71
CA SER A 595 21.76 -0.27 13.19
C SER A 595 21.11 -1.37 12.33
N ILE A 596 21.92 -2.05 11.50
CA ILE A 596 21.47 -3.20 10.71
C ILE A 596 21.08 -4.39 11.59
N LYS A 597 21.83 -4.71 12.67
CA LYS A 597 21.45 -5.75 13.65
C LYS A 597 20.08 -5.46 14.25
N ARG A 598 19.84 -4.23 14.71
CA ARG A 598 18.54 -3.79 15.27
C ARG A 598 17.41 -3.89 14.23
N LYS A 599 17.66 -3.43 13.00
CA LYS A 599 16.69 -3.52 11.88
C LYS A 599 16.33 -4.96 11.54
N LEU A 600 17.31 -5.86 11.44
CA LEU A 600 17.09 -7.26 11.11
C LEU A 600 16.36 -8.01 12.23
N LYS A 601 16.76 -7.81 13.50
CA LYS A 601 16.00 -8.32 14.67
C LYS A 601 14.52 -7.88 14.60
N LYS A 602 14.25 -6.59 14.37
CA LYS A 602 12.87 -6.07 14.26
C LYS A 602 12.08 -6.69 13.10
N LYS A 603 12.73 -6.96 11.96
CA LYS A 603 12.09 -7.63 10.82
C LYS A 603 11.83 -9.12 11.06
N TRP A 604 12.78 -9.83 11.66
CA TRP A 604 12.68 -11.27 11.91
C TRP A 604 11.59 -11.63 12.92
N ARG A 605 11.35 -10.76 13.92
CA ARG A 605 10.25 -10.92 14.90
C ARG A 605 8.86 -11.09 14.29
N LYS A 606 8.61 -10.61 13.07
CA LYS A 606 7.36 -10.82 12.34
C LYS A 606 7.04 -12.29 12.02
N VAL A 607 7.97 -13.22 12.27
CA VAL A 607 7.69 -14.67 12.24
C VAL A 607 6.43 -15.00 13.05
N TYR A 608 6.26 -14.43 14.24
CA TYR A 608 5.06 -14.64 15.05
C TYR A 608 3.80 -14.14 14.33
N ASP A 609 3.76 -12.87 13.93
CA ASP A 609 2.60 -12.29 13.23
C ASP A 609 2.24 -13.07 11.95
N VAL A 610 3.24 -13.59 11.22
CA VAL A 610 3.06 -14.39 10.00
C VAL A 610 2.48 -15.76 10.31
N VAL A 611 3.04 -16.48 11.29
CA VAL A 611 2.53 -17.79 11.73
C VAL A 611 1.07 -17.64 12.20
N ASP A 612 0.80 -16.64 13.04
CA ASP A 612 -0.52 -16.37 13.61
C ASP A 612 -1.58 -16.13 12.51
N ARG A 613 -1.28 -15.29 11.51
CA ARG A 613 -2.19 -15.03 10.39
C ARG A 613 -2.50 -16.30 9.58
N ILE A 614 -1.48 -17.10 9.28
CA ILE A 614 -1.65 -18.34 8.51
C ILE A 614 -2.47 -19.37 9.29
N GLU A 615 -2.18 -19.55 10.59
CA GLU A 615 -2.94 -20.46 11.46
C GLU A 615 -4.41 -20.05 11.57
N MET A 616 -4.69 -18.75 11.78
CA MET A 616 -6.07 -18.24 11.84
C MET A 616 -6.83 -18.42 10.53
N GLY A 617 -6.20 -18.10 9.39
CA GLY A 617 -6.83 -18.24 8.08
C GLY A 617 -7.09 -19.70 7.69
N LEU A 618 -6.14 -20.60 7.93
CA LEU A 618 -6.34 -22.04 7.69
C LEU A 618 -7.40 -22.63 8.62
N GLN A 619 -7.40 -22.28 9.91
CA GLN A 619 -8.43 -22.76 10.85
C GLN A 619 -9.83 -22.29 10.44
N PHE A 620 -9.97 -21.04 9.99
CA PHE A 620 -11.23 -20.52 9.45
C PHE A 620 -11.69 -21.33 8.23
N PHE A 621 -10.79 -21.56 7.27
CA PHE A 621 -11.10 -22.30 6.04
C PHE A 621 -11.47 -23.76 6.28
N GLU A 622 -10.81 -24.44 7.22
CA GLU A 622 -11.13 -25.82 7.61
C GLU A 622 -12.51 -25.92 8.27
N ASN A 623 -12.85 -24.97 9.15
CA ASN A 623 -14.19 -24.88 9.73
C ASN A 623 -15.25 -24.62 8.63
N TRP A 624 -14.99 -23.67 7.71
CA TRP A 624 -15.92 -23.35 6.62
C TRP A 624 -16.19 -24.54 5.69
N ILE A 625 -15.16 -25.33 5.35
CA ILE A 625 -15.32 -26.57 4.58
C ILE A 625 -16.15 -27.60 5.37
N HIS A 626 -15.93 -27.73 6.68
CA HIS A 626 -16.71 -28.66 7.51
C HIS A 626 -18.19 -28.27 7.63
N GLU A 627 -18.51 -26.97 7.59
CA GLU A 627 -19.88 -26.45 7.64
C GLU A 627 -20.59 -26.46 6.27
N THR A 628 -19.84 -26.54 5.15
CA THR A 628 -20.39 -26.36 3.79
C THR A 628 -20.32 -27.63 2.95
N ASP A 629 -21.46 -28.33 2.79
CA ASP A 629 -21.55 -29.52 1.94
C ASP A 629 -21.64 -29.18 0.43
N ILE A 630 -20.47 -28.94 -0.16
CA ILE A 630 -20.30 -28.71 -1.61
C ILE A 630 -20.75 -29.90 -2.47
N SER A 631 -20.90 -31.12 -1.93
CA SER A 631 -21.29 -32.30 -2.72
C SER A 631 -22.78 -32.27 -3.12
N THR A 632 -23.56 -31.39 -2.50
CA THR A 632 -24.99 -31.21 -2.79
C THR A 632 -25.27 -30.26 -3.97
N MET A 633 -24.29 -29.47 -4.40
CA MET A 633 -24.45 -28.43 -5.43
C MET A 633 -24.60 -29.04 -6.84
N ARG A 634 -25.62 -28.61 -7.59
CA ARG A 634 -26.09 -29.19 -8.85
C ARG A 634 -25.98 -28.27 -10.07
N ASN A 635 -25.85 -26.95 -9.89
CA ASN A 635 -25.74 -25.97 -10.98
C ASN A 635 -24.66 -24.91 -10.69
N ILE A 636 -24.28 -24.12 -11.70
CA ILE A 636 -23.22 -23.09 -11.54
C ILE A 636 -23.59 -22.05 -10.50
N SER A 637 -24.86 -21.61 -10.45
CA SER A 637 -25.29 -20.55 -9.54
C SER A 637 -25.10 -20.91 -8.06
N GLU A 638 -25.29 -22.18 -7.69
CA GLU A 638 -25.11 -22.69 -6.32
C GLU A 638 -23.67 -22.60 -5.83
N TYR A 639 -22.67 -22.82 -6.68
CA TYR A 639 -21.25 -22.65 -6.31
C TYR A 639 -20.91 -21.22 -5.88
N GLY A 640 -21.67 -20.23 -6.32
CA GLY A 640 -21.53 -18.85 -5.86
C GLY A 640 -21.77 -18.71 -4.35
N SER A 641 -22.67 -19.51 -3.76
CA SER A 641 -23.01 -19.46 -2.34
C SER A 641 -21.84 -19.85 -1.42
N PHE A 642 -20.95 -20.74 -1.87
CA PHE A 642 -19.74 -21.15 -1.12
C PHE A 642 -18.83 -19.96 -0.78
N PHE A 643 -18.82 -18.92 -1.62
CA PHE A 643 -17.96 -17.76 -1.43
C PHE A 643 -18.50 -16.73 -0.44
N THR A 644 -19.74 -16.88 0.05
CA THR A 644 -20.28 -15.97 1.08
C THR A 644 -19.47 -16.01 2.38
N GLY A 645 -19.00 -17.18 2.81
CA GLY A 645 -18.11 -17.30 3.97
C GLY A 645 -16.74 -16.64 3.78
N PHE A 646 -16.26 -16.48 2.54
CA PHE A 646 -14.96 -15.88 2.24
C PHE A 646 -14.90 -14.37 2.53
N GLU A 647 -16.04 -13.70 2.68
CA GLU A 647 -16.12 -12.32 3.20
C GLU A 647 -15.44 -12.17 4.57
N LYS A 648 -15.49 -13.23 5.39
CA LYS A 648 -14.92 -13.28 6.75
C LYS A 648 -13.57 -13.99 6.82
N MET A 649 -13.00 -14.35 5.67
CA MET A 649 -11.71 -15.04 5.58
C MET A 649 -10.58 -14.13 6.10
N PRO A 650 -9.82 -14.55 7.13
CA PRO A 650 -8.66 -13.79 7.60
C PRO A 650 -7.57 -13.67 6.53
N ASP A 651 -6.96 -12.49 6.44
CA ASP A 651 -5.81 -12.23 5.58
C ASP A 651 -4.58 -13.06 6.04
N MET A 652 -3.95 -13.78 5.10
CA MET A 652 -2.78 -14.64 5.35
C MET A 652 -1.49 -14.10 4.71
N TRP A 653 -1.46 -12.83 4.29
CA TRP A 653 -0.34 -12.27 3.53
C TRP A 653 0.98 -12.23 4.32
N ILE A 654 2.07 -12.39 3.57
CA ILE A 654 3.46 -12.27 4.03
C ILE A 654 4.07 -11.02 3.38
N ASP A 655 4.80 -10.22 4.15
CA ASP A 655 5.67 -9.19 3.58
C ASP A 655 7.12 -9.67 3.49
N ASN A 656 7.88 -8.99 2.64
CA ASN A 656 9.28 -9.29 2.36
C ASN A 656 10.22 -9.13 3.58
N SER A 657 9.74 -8.80 4.79
CA SER A 657 10.63 -8.61 5.95
C SER A 657 11.39 -9.89 6.32
N LEU A 658 10.75 -11.05 6.21
CA LEU A 658 11.40 -12.34 6.51
C LEU A 658 12.39 -12.73 5.41
N GLU A 659 12.01 -12.52 4.15
CA GLU A 659 12.86 -12.75 2.98
C GLU A 659 14.11 -11.85 3.01
N GLU A 660 13.96 -10.56 3.33
CA GLU A 660 15.06 -9.60 3.48
C GLU A 660 16.04 -10.01 4.60
N VAL A 661 15.53 -10.58 5.70
CA VAL A 661 16.39 -11.10 6.76
C VAL A 661 17.15 -12.33 6.27
N LEU A 662 16.48 -13.29 5.63
CA LEU A 662 17.11 -14.49 5.13
C LEU A 662 18.13 -14.20 4.00
N ASP A 663 17.84 -13.27 3.08
CA ASP A 663 18.81 -12.82 2.06
C ASP A 663 20.04 -12.11 2.65
N TYR A 664 19.92 -11.52 3.84
CA TYR A 664 21.06 -10.97 4.55
C TYR A 664 21.84 -12.05 5.33
N VAL A 665 21.13 -12.95 6.02
CA VAL A 665 21.67 -13.92 6.97
C VAL A 665 22.22 -15.17 6.29
N ILE A 666 21.53 -15.78 5.32
CA ILE A 666 21.96 -17.03 4.65
C ILE A 666 23.41 -16.95 4.16
N PRO A 667 23.86 -15.85 3.50
CA PRO A 667 25.24 -15.74 3.05
C PRO A 667 26.29 -15.67 4.17
N LEU A 668 25.92 -15.41 5.43
CA LEU A 668 26.82 -15.36 6.59
C LEU A 668 26.99 -16.71 7.29
N VAL A 669 25.99 -17.59 7.19
CA VAL A 669 25.94 -18.85 7.95
C VAL A 669 27.07 -19.79 7.53
N GLU A 670 27.97 -20.14 8.45
CA GLU A 670 29.10 -21.03 8.17
C GLU A 670 28.72 -22.51 8.12
N ASP A 671 27.75 -22.94 8.94
CA ASP A 671 27.24 -24.31 8.93
C ASP A 671 26.45 -24.57 7.64
N GLY A 672 26.97 -25.44 6.78
CA GLY A 672 26.35 -25.79 5.50
C GLY A 672 25.00 -26.52 5.63
N THR A 673 24.76 -27.21 6.72
CA THR A 673 23.48 -27.90 6.99
C THR A 673 22.40 -26.88 7.32
N LEU A 674 22.68 -26.00 8.30
CA LEU A 674 21.79 -24.90 8.67
C LEU A 674 21.55 -23.96 7.48
N ARG A 675 22.60 -23.61 6.74
CA ARG A 675 22.49 -22.78 5.54
C ARG A 675 21.52 -23.40 4.52
N ASN A 676 21.63 -24.71 4.28
CA ASN A 676 20.73 -25.40 3.36
C ASN A 676 19.27 -25.45 3.87
N GLU A 677 19.05 -25.62 5.18
CA GLU A 677 17.72 -25.51 5.78
C GLU A 677 17.11 -24.11 5.63
N LEU A 678 17.92 -23.06 5.81
CA LEU A 678 17.46 -21.67 5.62
C LEU A 678 17.19 -21.33 4.14
N ILE A 679 17.91 -21.95 3.19
CA ILE A 679 17.63 -21.83 1.75
C ILE A 679 16.29 -22.50 1.39
N ASP A 680 16.02 -23.71 1.91
CA ASP A 680 14.73 -24.40 1.77
C ASP A 680 13.58 -23.58 2.39
N LEU A 681 13.81 -23.02 3.59
CA LEU A 681 12.86 -22.12 4.25
C LEU A 681 12.56 -20.87 3.41
N LYS A 682 13.60 -20.23 2.85
CA LYS A 682 13.42 -19.05 1.99
C LYS A 682 12.64 -19.40 0.73
N SER A 683 12.96 -20.49 0.04
CA SER A 683 12.20 -20.94 -1.16
C SER A 683 10.70 -21.11 -0.87
N LYS A 684 10.35 -21.68 0.29
CA LYS A 684 8.94 -21.84 0.71
C LYS A 684 8.27 -20.51 1.05
N LEU A 685 9.01 -19.55 1.63
CA LEU A 685 8.51 -18.19 1.87
C LEU A 685 8.29 -17.43 0.56
N ASP A 686 9.29 -17.38 -0.34
CA ASP A 686 9.20 -16.77 -1.67
C ASP A 686 7.95 -17.31 -2.42
N ARG A 687 7.71 -18.62 -2.31
CA ARG A 687 6.53 -19.28 -2.90
C ARG A 687 5.22 -18.85 -2.24
N MET A 688 5.17 -18.66 -0.93
CA MET A 688 3.97 -18.20 -0.22
C MET A 688 3.69 -16.71 -0.46
N ALA A 689 4.73 -15.87 -0.54
CA ALA A 689 4.61 -14.45 -0.86
C ALA A 689 4.18 -14.19 -2.32
N SER A 690 4.40 -15.15 -3.23
CA SER A 690 3.88 -15.09 -4.60
C SER A 690 2.36 -15.34 -4.73
N LEU A 691 1.69 -15.76 -3.64
CA LEU A 691 0.25 -16.01 -3.62
C LEU A 691 -0.51 -14.73 -3.22
N ASP A 692 -1.67 -14.49 -3.86
CA ASP A 692 -2.58 -13.44 -3.39
C ASP A 692 -3.38 -13.96 -2.18
N LEU A 693 -2.97 -13.51 -0.99
CA LEU A 693 -3.49 -13.91 0.32
C LEU A 693 -4.15 -12.74 1.07
N GLN A 694 -4.49 -11.67 0.36
CA GLN A 694 -5.23 -10.52 0.86
C GLN A 694 -6.70 -10.67 0.47
N PHE A 695 -7.45 -11.47 1.23
CA PHE A 695 -8.88 -11.72 0.99
C PHE A 695 -9.70 -10.44 1.22
N SER A 696 -9.31 -9.61 2.19
CA SER A 696 -9.95 -8.31 2.52
C SER A 696 -10.02 -7.33 1.34
N LYS A 697 -9.14 -7.49 0.34
CA LYS A 697 -9.08 -6.70 -0.91
C LYS A 697 -10.26 -6.96 -1.85
N TYR A 698 -11.00 -8.06 -1.66
CA TYR A 698 -12.00 -8.55 -2.59
C TYR A 698 -13.40 -8.54 -1.97
N ASN A 699 -14.36 -7.92 -2.67
CA ASN A 699 -15.77 -8.01 -2.28
C ASN A 699 -16.32 -9.39 -2.69
N TYR A 700 -16.38 -10.31 -1.72
CA TYR A 700 -16.90 -11.66 -1.90
C TYR A 700 -18.44 -11.72 -1.95
N GLU A 701 -19.15 -10.71 -1.42
CA GLU A 701 -20.62 -10.63 -1.45
C GLU A 701 -21.19 -10.64 -2.88
N LYS A 702 -20.45 -10.06 -3.84
CA LYS A 702 -20.83 -10.01 -5.26
C LYS A 702 -20.58 -11.32 -6.02
N VAL A 703 -19.88 -12.28 -5.43
CA VAL A 703 -19.56 -13.56 -6.08
C VAL A 703 -20.82 -14.40 -6.35
N PRO A 704 -21.75 -14.63 -5.39
CA PRO A 704 -23.05 -15.26 -5.67
C PRO A 704 -23.81 -14.64 -6.85
N GLU A 705 -23.88 -13.31 -6.91
CA GLU A 705 -24.57 -12.60 -8.00
C GLU A 705 -23.86 -12.82 -9.35
N ALA A 706 -22.52 -12.83 -9.36
CA ALA A 706 -21.73 -13.08 -10.55
C ALA A 706 -21.94 -14.50 -11.10
N PHE A 707 -21.92 -15.52 -10.23
CA PHE A 707 -22.24 -16.91 -10.61
C PHE A 707 -23.68 -17.05 -11.13
N GLY A 708 -24.66 -16.41 -10.48
CA GLY A 708 -26.06 -16.43 -10.94
C GLY A 708 -26.27 -15.74 -12.29
N LYS A 709 -25.61 -14.60 -12.53
CA LYS A 709 -25.65 -13.92 -13.84
C LYS A 709 -24.93 -14.73 -14.93
N PHE A 710 -23.84 -15.42 -14.60
CA PHE A 710 -23.13 -16.29 -15.54
C PHE A 710 -23.96 -17.53 -15.92
N ASP A 711 -24.59 -18.19 -14.94
CA ASP A 711 -25.54 -19.29 -15.18
C ASP A 711 -26.71 -18.83 -16.07
N LYS A 712 -27.29 -17.65 -15.79
CA LYS A 712 -28.32 -17.06 -16.66
C LYS A 712 -27.80 -16.81 -18.09
N PHE A 713 -26.63 -16.21 -18.25
CA PHE A 713 -26.02 -15.96 -19.56
C PHE A 713 -25.86 -17.25 -20.37
N LEU A 714 -25.41 -18.35 -19.73
CA LEU A 714 -25.29 -19.65 -20.41
C LEU A 714 -26.68 -20.19 -20.83
N ASN A 715 -27.69 -20.12 -19.95
CA ASN A 715 -29.05 -20.55 -20.31
C ASN A 715 -29.65 -19.71 -21.45
N ASP A 716 -29.45 -18.39 -21.43
CA ASP A 716 -29.88 -17.49 -22.51
C ASP A 716 -29.13 -17.81 -23.82
N PHE A 717 -27.81 -18.02 -23.77
CA PHE A 717 -26.98 -18.41 -24.93
C PHE A 717 -27.40 -19.76 -25.54
N PHE A 718 -27.81 -20.74 -24.74
CA PHE A 718 -28.27 -22.04 -25.26
C PHE A 718 -29.71 -22.04 -25.77
N SER A 719 -30.53 -21.04 -25.45
CA SER A 719 -31.91 -20.97 -25.96
C SER A 719 -31.98 -20.87 -27.50
N GLU A 720 -33.02 -21.45 -28.11
CA GLU A 720 -33.23 -21.40 -29.57
C GLU A 720 -33.79 -20.04 -30.01
N ASP A 721 -33.27 -19.50 -31.12
CA ASP A 721 -33.84 -18.32 -31.78
C ASP A 721 -35.27 -18.62 -32.27
N LEU A 722 -36.29 -18.18 -31.53
CA LEU A 722 -37.68 -18.25 -32.00
C LEU A 722 -37.87 -17.34 -33.23
N PRO A 723 -38.31 -17.88 -34.39
CA PRO A 723 -38.52 -17.07 -35.58
C PRO A 723 -39.74 -16.16 -35.39
N ILE A 724 -39.51 -14.85 -35.41
CA ILE A 724 -40.57 -13.84 -35.37
C ILE A 724 -41.36 -13.91 -36.68
N GLY A 725 -42.55 -14.50 -36.64
CA GLY A 725 -43.41 -14.63 -37.80
C GLY A 725 -44.90 -14.74 -37.46
N SER A 726 -45.65 -13.65 -37.67
CA SER A 726 -47.02 -13.68 -38.19
C SER A 726 -47.41 -12.27 -38.66
N GLU A 727 -47.65 -12.12 -39.96
CA GLU A 727 -48.40 -10.98 -40.49
C GLU A 727 -49.89 -11.22 -40.27
N GLU A 728 -50.68 -10.15 -40.16
CA GLU A 728 -52.01 -10.15 -40.78
C GLU A 728 -52.36 -8.74 -41.29
N LEU A 729 -52.90 -8.67 -42.51
CA LEU A 729 -53.26 -7.42 -43.19
C LEU A 729 -54.66 -6.96 -42.78
N THR A 730 -54.92 -5.64 -42.73
CA THR A 730 -55.77 -4.93 -43.73
C THR A 730 -56.10 -3.46 -43.35
N GLU A 731 -56.26 -2.65 -44.41
CA GLU A 731 -57.09 -1.43 -44.53
C GLU A 731 -56.95 -0.26 -43.54
N ASP A 732 -56.13 0.71 -43.95
CA ASP A 732 -56.38 2.17 -43.96
C ASP A 732 -57.14 2.84 -42.77
N TRP A 733 -56.54 2.82 -41.58
CA TRP A 733 -56.84 3.77 -40.50
C TRP A 733 -55.78 4.88 -40.35
N THR A 734 -54.94 5.06 -41.37
CA THR A 734 -53.71 5.87 -41.35
C THR A 734 -53.95 7.32 -40.93
N ILE A 735 -55.06 7.92 -41.37
CA ILE A 735 -55.45 9.30 -41.01
C ILE A 735 -56.01 9.38 -39.59
N TYR A 736 -56.82 8.40 -39.17
CA TYR A 736 -57.46 8.39 -37.85
C TYR A 736 -56.45 8.09 -36.73
N TYR A 737 -55.52 7.16 -36.94
CA TYR A 737 -54.39 6.95 -36.03
C TYR A 737 -53.42 8.13 -36.01
N SER A 738 -53.19 8.81 -37.15
CA SER A 738 -52.39 10.05 -37.15
C SER A 738 -53.06 11.15 -36.33
N CYS A 739 -54.38 11.33 -36.44
CA CYS A 739 -55.14 12.28 -35.62
C CYS A 739 -55.23 11.86 -34.14
N LEU A 740 -55.35 10.57 -33.85
CA LEU A 740 -55.36 10.05 -32.48
C LEU A 740 -53.97 10.19 -31.83
N LEU A 741 -52.90 9.90 -32.56
CA LEU A 741 -51.52 10.16 -32.12
C LEU A 741 -51.28 11.65 -31.95
N LEU A 742 -51.80 12.53 -32.83
CA LEU A 742 -51.73 13.98 -32.64
C LEU A 742 -52.50 14.43 -31.39
N LEU A 743 -53.68 13.89 -31.12
CA LEU A 743 -54.47 14.20 -29.92
C LEU A 743 -53.78 13.68 -28.66
N ILE A 744 -53.25 12.44 -28.68
CA ILE A 744 -52.45 11.88 -27.58
C ILE A 744 -51.16 12.68 -27.40
N PHE A 745 -50.50 13.10 -28.46
CA PHE A 745 -49.31 13.95 -28.39
C PHE A 745 -49.64 15.34 -27.85
N ILE A 746 -50.77 15.94 -28.22
CA ILE A 746 -51.26 17.20 -27.65
C ILE A 746 -51.65 17.02 -26.18
N LEU A 747 -52.25 15.88 -25.80
CA LEU A 747 -52.63 15.57 -24.42
C LEU A 747 -51.39 15.32 -23.55
N ILE A 748 -50.42 14.54 -24.04
CA ILE A 748 -49.11 14.31 -23.40
C ILE A 748 -48.33 15.62 -23.33
N THR A 749 -48.30 16.43 -24.39
CA THR A 749 -47.64 17.75 -24.37
C THR A 749 -48.36 18.67 -23.39
N GLY A 750 -49.69 18.61 -23.29
CA GLY A 750 -50.49 19.35 -22.31
C GLY A 750 -50.21 18.90 -20.87
N ILE A 751 -50.12 17.60 -20.63
CA ILE A 751 -49.75 17.00 -19.33
C ILE A 751 -48.31 17.34 -18.98
N VAL A 752 -47.37 17.26 -19.93
CA VAL A 752 -45.97 17.66 -19.75
C VAL A 752 -45.88 19.16 -19.49
N LEU A 753 -46.59 20.02 -20.22
CA LEU A 753 -46.64 21.46 -19.95
C LEU A 753 -47.31 21.77 -18.60
N PHE A 754 -48.32 21.01 -18.19
CA PHE A 754 -48.98 21.14 -16.89
C PHE A 754 -48.07 20.68 -15.74
N ILE A 755 -47.34 19.57 -15.90
CA ILE A 755 -46.29 19.10 -14.99
C ILE A 755 -45.17 20.13 -14.92
N LEU A 756 -44.63 20.59 -16.05
CA LEU A 756 -43.60 21.63 -16.09
C LEU A 756 -44.10 22.99 -15.56
N TRP A 757 -45.41 23.25 -15.53
CA TRP A 757 -46.00 24.42 -14.88
C TRP A 757 -46.16 24.22 -13.37
N TYR A 758 -46.71 23.08 -12.95
CA TYR A 758 -46.92 22.67 -11.55
C TYR A 758 -45.59 22.57 -10.78
N TYR A 759 -44.55 22.00 -11.41
CA TYR A 759 -43.18 21.95 -10.91
C TYR A 759 -42.32 23.19 -11.27
N LYS A 760 -42.92 24.27 -11.80
CA LYS A 760 -42.27 25.58 -12.10
C LYS A 760 -41.05 25.54 -13.04
N LEU A 761 -40.99 24.58 -13.97
CA LEU A 761 -39.90 24.41 -14.95
C LEU A 761 -40.07 25.24 -16.25
N LEU A 762 -41.25 25.82 -16.53
CA LEU A 762 -41.45 26.69 -17.71
C LEU A 762 -41.04 28.15 -17.47
N CYS A 763 -39.74 28.42 -17.60
CA CYS A 763 -39.17 29.78 -17.52
C CYS A 763 -39.44 30.63 -18.78
N PHE A 764 -40.60 31.28 -18.87
CA PHE A 764 -40.80 32.36 -19.84
C PHE A 764 -39.92 33.59 -19.51
N LYS A 765 -39.31 34.17 -20.54
CA LYS A 765 -38.32 35.26 -20.45
C LYS A 765 -38.94 36.58 -19.96
N GLN A 766 -39.13 36.73 -18.65
CA GLN A 766 -39.60 37.98 -18.05
C GLN A 766 -38.58 39.11 -18.24
N ARG A 767 -38.91 40.03 -19.16
CA ARG A 767 -38.11 41.19 -19.52
C ARG A 767 -38.19 42.31 -18.46
N LYS A 768 -37.81 42.02 -17.20
CA LYS A 768 -37.44 43.05 -16.20
C LYS A 768 -36.67 42.58 -14.95
N ASN A 769 -36.70 41.30 -14.58
CA ASN A 769 -35.83 40.76 -13.52
C ASN A 769 -34.85 39.75 -14.11
N ARG A 770 -33.54 40.06 -14.09
CA ARG A 770 -32.49 39.06 -14.33
C ARG A 770 -32.38 38.19 -13.08
N THR A 771 -33.20 37.16 -12.98
CA THR A 771 -32.94 36.04 -12.07
C THR A 771 -31.57 35.47 -12.44
N LEU A 772 -30.62 35.54 -11.50
CA LEU A 772 -29.35 34.82 -11.61
C LEU A 772 -29.70 33.35 -11.77
N CYS A 773 -29.15 32.67 -12.78
CA CYS A 773 -29.26 31.20 -12.80
C CYS A 773 -28.54 30.70 -11.56
N SER A 774 -29.19 29.84 -10.78
CA SER A 774 -28.52 29.13 -9.69
C SER A 774 -27.33 28.36 -10.25
N VAL A 775 -26.27 28.22 -9.43
CA VAL A 775 -25.20 27.26 -9.71
C VAL A 775 -25.86 25.92 -10.04
N VAL A 776 -25.54 25.35 -11.21
CA VAL A 776 -26.05 24.03 -11.55
C VAL A 776 -25.25 23.06 -10.71
N ASP A 777 -25.90 22.44 -9.73
CA ASP A 777 -25.35 21.27 -9.09
C ASP A 777 -25.14 20.21 -10.19
N MET A 778 -23.90 19.75 -10.32
CA MET A 778 -23.52 18.73 -11.29
C MET A 778 -23.61 17.32 -10.71
N ASP A 779 -23.76 17.22 -9.40
CA ASP A 779 -23.92 15.96 -8.71
C ASP A 779 -25.40 15.69 -8.41
N ALA A 780 -25.70 14.50 -7.89
CA ALA A 780 -27.06 14.13 -7.52
C ALA A 780 -27.60 15.04 -6.40
N ASP A 781 -28.92 15.27 -6.40
CA ASP A 781 -29.59 16.07 -5.38
C ASP A 781 -29.75 15.25 -4.08
N ASP A 782 -28.64 15.08 -3.36
CA ASP A 782 -28.53 14.24 -2.17
C ASP A 782 -29.15 14.88 -0.91
N LYS A 783 -30.07 15.83 -1.05
CA LYS A 783 -30.83 16.45 0.06
C LYS A 783 -31.64 15.46 0.91
N THR A 784 -31.78 14.22 0.47
CA THR A 784 -32.43 13.11 1.18
C THR A 784 -31.45 12.13 1.83
N VAL A 785 -30.14 12.27 1.59
CA VAL A 785 -29.12 11.38 2.13
C VAL A 785 -28.55 12.01 3.41
N ASN A 786 -28.58 11.27 4.50
CA ASN A 786 -27.93 11.70 5.74
C ASN A 786 -26.42 11.47 5.65
N PRO A 787 -25.58 12.22 6.39
CA PRO A 787 -24.19 11.85 6.58
C PRO A 787 -24.07 10.42 7.11
N LEU A 788 -22.98 9.75 6.75
CA LEU A 788 -22.59 8.46 7.31
C LEU A 788 -22.52 8.53 8.85
N THR A 789 -22.87 7.43 9.50
CA THR A 789 -22.75 7.29 10.96
C THR A 789 -21.28 7.22 11.38
N GLU A 790 -20.98 7.48 12.65
CA GLU A 790 -19.61 7.57 13.16
C GLU A 790 -18.77 6.31 12.89
N ASP A 791 -19.38 5.13 13.00
CA ASP A 791 -18.80 3.83 12.67
C ASP A 791 -18.50 3.69 11.16
N LEU A 792 -19.42 4.09 10.29
CA LEU A 792 -19.19 4.11 8.84
C LEU A 792 -18.13 5.16 8.44
N LEU A 793 -18.06 6.29 9.13
CA LEU A 793 -17.00 7.29 8.94
C LEU A 793 -15.63 6.77 9.38
N VAL A 794 -15.55 5.98 10.46
CA VAL A 794 -14.31 5.28 10.85
C VAL A 794 -13.89 4.28 9.77
N ILE A 795 -14.82 3.48 9.24
CA ILE A 795 -14.54 2.53 8.14
C ILE A 795 -14.07 3.29 6.87
N MET A 796 -14.73 4.38 6.51
CA MET A 796 -14.36 5.26 5.39
C MET A 796 -12.95 5.84 5.57
N VAL A 797 -12.63 6.35 6.76
CA VAL A 797 -11.29 6.86 7.13
C VAL A 797 -10.24 5.74 7.04
N VAL A 798 -10.53 4.54 7.56
CA VAL A 798 -9.63 3.39 7.50
C VAL A 798 -9.33 3.00 6.04
N ASN A 799 -10.38 2.78 5.25
CA ASN A 799 -10.28 2.35 3.85
C ASN A 799 -9.53 3.37 2.98
N ALA A 800 -9.81 4.67 3.13
CA ALA A 800 -9.12 5.70 2.38
C ALA A 800 -7.65 5.89 2.84
N SER A 801 -7.35 5.60 4.12
CA SER A 801 -5.98 5.68 4.66
C SER A 801 -5.10 4.48 4.30
N MET A 802 -5.67 3.27 4.22
CA MET A 802 -4.94 2.01 3.97
C MET A 802 -4.23 1.97 2.61
N GLY A 803 -3.08 1.30 2.59
CA GLY A 803 -2.25 1.06 1.39
C GLY A 803 -0.76 1.24 1.66
N ALA A 804 0.07 0.40 1.04
CA ALA A 804 1.52 0.51 1.12
C ALA A 804 2.03 1.77 0.39
N ILE A 805 3.27 2.19 0.70
CA ILE A 805 3.95 3.36 0.10
C ILE A 805 3.83 3.35 -1.44
N GLN A 806 4.18 2.22 -2.07
CA GLN A 806 4.06 2.03 -3.53
C GLN A 806 2.63 2.22 -4.05
N GLN A 807 1.63 1.63 -3.36
CA GLN A 807 0.23 1.70 -3.75
C GLN A 807 -0.34 3.11 -3.63
N LYS A 808 0.09 3.89 -2.62
CA LYS A 808 -0.29 5.29 -2.48
C LYS A 808 0.35 6.16 -3.57
N TYR A 809 1.63 5.97 -3.86
CA TYR A 809 2.30 6.62 -5.00
C TYR A 809 1.57 6.32 -6.32
N GLU A 810 1.32 5.04 -6.62
CA GLU A 810 0.62 4.61 -7.83
C GLU A 810 -0.78 5.20 -7.93
N LEU A 811 -1.54 5.24 -6.82
CA LEU A 811 -2.85 5.90 -6.77
C LEU A 811 -2.74 7.39 -7.09
N TRP A 812 -1.82 8.13 -6.47
CA TRP A 812 -1.68 9.57 -6.72
C TRP A 812 -1.22 9.87 -8.16
N MET A 813 -0.36 9.02 -8.73
CA MET A 813 0.03 9.08 -10.15
C MET A 813 -1.12 8.71 -11.09
N GLU A 814 -1.97 7.74 -10.74
CA GLU A 814 -3.17 7.40 -11.50
C GLU A 814 -4.18 8.56 -11.49
N LEU A 815 -4.40 9.18 -10.34
CA LEU A 815 -5.25 10.37 -10.19
C LEU A 815 -4.69 11.55 -10.99
N MET A 816 -3.38 11.74 -11.03
CA MET A 816 -2.75 12.74 -11.91
C MET A 816 -2.96 12.40 -13.39
N LYS A 817 -2.83 11.12 -13.79
CA LYS A 817 -3.14 10.65 -15.16
C LYS A 817 -4.61 10.89 -15.53
N MET A 818 -5.55 10.84 -14.59
CA MET A 818 -6.95 11.24 -14.82
C MET A 818 -7.14 12.74 -15.06
N VAL A 819 -6.33 13.60 -14.41
CA VAL A 819 -6.32 15.06 -14.69
C VAL A 819 -5.70 15.34 -16.07
N VAL A 820 -4.58 14.67 -16.39
CA VAL A 820 -3.86 14.83 -17.67
C VAL A 820 -4.69 14.36 -18.88
N ASN A 821 -5.41 13.24 -18.74
CA ASN A 821 -6.23 12.68 -19.82
C ASN A 821 -7.66 13.26 -19.88
N GLU A 822 -7.95 14.30 -19.11
CA GLU A 822 -9.25 14.96 -19.14
C GLU A 822 -9.48 15.61 -20.52
N THR A 823 -10.68 15.51 -21.08
CA THR A 823 -11.05 16.23 -22.31
C THR A 823 -12.37 16.97 -22.12
N ARG A 824 -12.48 18.17 -22.69
CA ARG A 824 -13.61 19.07 -22.47
C ARG A 824 -14.02 19.78 -23.74
N ASN A 825 -15.31 20.06 -23.84
CA ASN A 825 -15.94 20.75 -24.96
C ASN A 825 -16.81 21.89 -24.40
N GLU A 826 -16.54 23.14 -24.81
CA GLU A 826 -17.29 24.30 -24.32
C GLU A 826 -18.69 24.44 -24.94
N ASN A 827 -19.04 23.62 -25.93
CA ASN A 827 -20.30 23.74 -26.66
C ASN A 827 -21.51 23.37 -25.79
N ARG A 828 -22.15 24.40 -25.23
CA ARG A 828 -23.41 24.31 -24.49
C ARG A 828 -24.44 25.29 -25.05
N ALA A 829 -25.69 24.86 -25.14
CA ALA A 829 -26.81 25.75 -25.45
C ALA A 829 -27.06 26.80 -24.32
N PHE A 830 -27.76 27.88 -24.67
CA PHE A 830 -28.15 28.98 -23.76
C PHE A 830 -28.67 28.47 -22.40
N PRO A 831 -28.27 29.04 -21.23
CA PRO A 831 -27.81 30.42 -21.04
C PRO A 831 -26.29 30.64 -21.03
N TYR A 832 -25.46 29.61 -21.22
CA TYR A 832 -24.01 29.79 -21.36
C TYR A 832 -23.71 30.71 -22.55
N ILE A 833 -22.77 31.63 -22.35
CA ILE A 833 -22.21 32.50 -23.40
C ILE A 833 -20.72 32.45 -23.18
N GLN A 834 -20.00 32.01 -24.21
CA GLN A 834 -18.55 31.84 -24.19
C GLN A 834 -17.85 33.13 -23.79
N LEU A 835 -16.72 33.00 -23.08
CA LEU A 835 -15.89 34.12 -22.71
C LEU A 835 -15.21 34.70 -23.97
N ALA A 836 -14.98 36.01 -24.01
CA ALA A 836 -14.20 36.61 -25.10
C ALA A 836 -12.76 36.07 -25.06
N ILE A 837 -12.19 35.74 -26.22
CA ILE A 837 -10.87 35.09 -26.33
C ILE A 837 -9.79 35.80 -25.49
N ARG A 838 -9.72 37.14 -25.55
CA ARG A 838 -8.73 37.96 -24.80
C ARG A 838 -8.95 38.03 -23.27
N LYS A 839 -10.03 37.44 -22.77
CA LYS A 839 -10.28 37.23 -21.33
C LYS A 839 -9.96 35.81 -20.87
N ASN A 840 -9.77 34.88 -21.81
CA ASN A 840 -9.01 33.67 -21.54
C ASN A 840 -7.53 34.04 -21.60
N TRP A 841 -6.73 33.37 -20.78
CA TRP A 841 -5.28 33.50 -20.86
C TRP A 841 -4.68 32.38 -21.73
N ASP A 842 -5.27 31.18 -21.74
CA ASP A 842 -5.13 30.19 -22.80
C ASP A 842 -6.51 29.79 -23.35
N VAL A 843 -6.63 29.68 -24.67
CA VAL A 843 -7.81 29.19 -25.38
C VAL A 843 -7.96 27.66 -25.31
N ASN A 844 -6.87 26.94 -25.00
CA ASN A 844 -6.85 25.48 -24.90
C ASN A 844 -7.28 24.95 -23.51
N LEU A 845 -7.56 25.84 -22.54
CA LEU A 845 -8.08 25.50 -21.23
C LEU A 845 -9.58 25.84 -21.11
N PRO A 846 -10.49 24.99 -21.61
CA PRO A 846 -11.92 25.22 -21.57
C PRO A 846 -12.48 25.33 -20.15
N LEU A 847 -13.42 26.26 -19.96
CA LEU A 847 -14.38 26.23 -18.87
C LEU A 847 -15.22 24.95 -18.97
N ASN A 848 -15.49 24.30 -17.83
CA ASN A 848 -16.68 23.46 -17.75
C ASN A 848 -17.94 24.36 -17.88
N PRO A 849 -18.77 24.25 -18.94
CA PRO A 849 -19.89 25.16 -19.18
C PRO A 849 -21.05 25.03 -18.18
N TRP A 850 -21.05 23.98 -17.35
CA TRP A 850 -22.06 23.72 -16.33
C TRP A 850 -21.79 24.47 -15.03
N THR A 851 -20.53 24.48 -14.58
CA THR A 851 -20.07 25.23 -13.40
C THR A 851 -19.52 26.63 -13.73
N ALA A 852 -19.36 26.99 -15.00
CA ALA A 852 -18.83 28.30 -15.41
C ALA A 852 -19.58 29.47 -14.74
N LEU A 853 -18.83 30.49 -14.31
CA LEU A 853 -19.36 31.68 -13.64
C LEU A 853 -20.38 32.42 -14.51
N GLN A 854 -21.61 32.56 -14.00
CA GLN A 854 -22.72 33.22 -14.71
C GLN A 854 -22.91 34.69 -14.30
N SER A 855 -22.35 35.11 -13.17
CA SER A 855 -22.54 36.47 -12.66
C SER A 855 -21.75 37.50 -13.47
N ILE A 856 -20.49 37.23 -13.79
CA ILE A 856 -19.61 38.12 -14.56
C ILE A 856 -18.81 37.34 -15.61
N ARG A 857 -18.42 38.03 -16.69
CA ARG A 857 -17.53 37.51 -17.73
C ARG A 857 -16.07 37.56 -17.25
N LEU A 858 -15.73 36.61 -16.39
CA LEU A 858 -14.40 36.27 -15.89
C LEU A 858 -14.23 34.75 -15.99
N HIS A 859 -13.01 34.24 -16.23
CA HIS A 859 -12.78 32.81 -16.32
C HIS A 859 -12.79 32.17 -14.92
N ALA A 860 -13.92 31.62 -14.51
CA ALA A 860 -14.07 30.99 -13.20
C ALA A 860 -15.11 29.88 -13.23
N ASN A 861 -14.97 28.92 -12.32
CA ASN A 861 -15.98 27.90 -12.05
C ASN A 861 -16.52 28.09 -10.64
N THR A 862 -17.84 28.07 -10.50
CA THR A 862 -18.55 28.10 -9.22
C THR A 862 -19.21 26.74 -9.02
N PHE A 863 -19.00 26.14 -7.86
CA PHE A 863 -19.56 24.85 -7.48
C PHE A 863 -19.85 24.82 -5.96
N LEU A 864 -20.58 23.81 -5.52
CA LEU A 864 -21.04 23.66 -4.13
C LEU A 864 -20.49 22.39 -3.50
N THR A 865 -20.32 22.40 -2.17
CA THR A 865 -20.05 21.20 -1.37
C THR A 865 -21.35 20.60 -0.84
N ARG A 866 -21.32 19.35 -0.36
CA ARG A 866 -22.52 18.65 0.12
C ARG A 866 -23.22 19.31 1.32
N ILE A 867 -22.49 20.06 2.15
CA ILE A 867 -23.07 20.86 3.23
C ILE A 867 -23.54 22.27 2.79
N GLY A 868 -23.52 22.54 1.48
CA GLY A 868 -24.06 23.74 0.86
C GLY A 868 -23.12 24.97 0.85
N ASN A 869 -21.81 24.78 1.03
CA ASN A 869 -20.85 25.88 0.89
C ASN A 869 -20.59 26.13 -0.60
N ILE A 870 -20.58 27.40 -1.02
CA ILE A 870 -20.41 27.77 -2.43
C ILE A 870 -18.99 28.32 -2.62
N PHE A 871 -18.19 27.69 -3.48
CA PHE A 871 -16.86 28.14 -3.86
C PHE A 871 -16.86 28.67 -5.30
N THR A 872 -16.16 29.78 -5.53
CA THR A 872 -15.85 30.32 -6.86
C THR A 872 -14.33 30.36 -7.04
N VAL A 873 -13.82 29.64 -8.04
CA VAL A 873 -12.38 29.51 -8.34
C VAL A 873 -12.06 30.13 -9.69
N THR A 874 -11.17 31.13 -9.74
CA THR A 874 -10.77 31.90 -10.95
C THR A 874 -9.47 31.35 -11.59
N GLN A 875 -9.38 31.18 -12.94
CA GLN A 875 -8.26 30.61 -13.78
C GLN A 875 -6.93 31.40 -13.64
N SER A 876 -5.71 31.03 -14.13
CA SER A 876 -5.34 30.17 -15.31
C SER A 876 -3.91 29.58 -15.50
N ILE A 877 -3.82 28.70 -16.51
CA ILE A 877 -2.69 28.07 -17.26
C ILE A 877 -1.97 26.84 -16.67
N LEU A 878 -2.06 25.77 -17.47
CA LEU A 878 -1.04 24.80 -17.86
C LEU A 878 -1.07 24.76 -19.40
N SER A 879 0.09 24.80 -20.07
CA SER A 879 0.19 24.33 -21.45
C SER A 879 -0.01 22.81 -21.48
N GLU A 880 -0.42 22.27 -22.63
CA GLU A 880 -0.70 20.86 -22.94
C GLU A 880 -0.36 19.83 -21.85
N CYS A 881 -1.37 19.05 -21.44
CA CYS A 881 -1.24 17.90 -20.56
C CYS A 881 -0.33 16.81 -21.16
N GLY A 882 0.99 17.02 -21.13
CA GLY A 882 1.99 16.11 -21.69
C GLY A 882 3.40 16.69 -21.83
N ASP A 883 3.60 17.99 -22.09
CA ASP A 883 4.91 18.52 -22.48
C ASP A 883 5.30 19.83 -21.74
N ILE A 884 6.40 19.78 -20.97
CA ILE A 884 6.90 20.90 -20.16
C ILE A 884 8.36 21.21 -20.53
N THR A 885 8.54 21.91 -21.66
CA THR A 885 9.77 22.68 -21.91
C THR A 885 9.43 24.09 -22.40
N ASN A 886 9.66 25.07 -21.53
CA ASN A 886 9.48 26.51 -21.69
C ASN A 886 8.03 27.06 -21.69
N TYR A 887 7.98 28.37 -21.43
CA TYR A 887 6.82 29.28 -21.33
C TYR A 887 6.08 29.31 -19.99
N THR A 888 6.15 30.49 -19.36
CA THR A 888 5.40 30.91 -18.18
C THR A 888 4.13 31.63 -18.60
N SER A 889 2.99 31.37 -17.95
CA SER A 889 2.08 32.41 -17.43
C SER A 889 0.81 31.83 -16.76
N PHE A 890 -0.16 32.68 -16.39
CA PHE A 890 -0.88 32.66 -15.11
C PHE A 890 -2.24 33.39 -15.18
N GLN A 891 -3.15 33.17 -14.22
CA GLN A 891 -4.12 34.19 -13.80
C GLN A 891 -4.46 33.99 -12.29
N GLY A 892 -4.21 35.03 -11.50
CA GLY A 892 -5.25 35.64 -10.67
C GLY A 892 -5.71 36.91 -11.40
N PRO A 893 -6.34 37.93 -10.79
CA PRO A 893 -6.58 39.22 -11.47
C PRO A 893 -5.37 39.72 -12.31
N MET A 894 -5.62 40.22 -13.53
CA MET A 894 -4.59 40.54 -14.54
C MET A 894 -4.54 42.02 -14.94
N TYR A 895 -3.35 42.50 -15.31
CA TYR A 895 -3.19 43.72 -16.11
C TYR A 895 -3.49 43.46 -17.60
N ALA A 896 -3.90 44.49 -18.33
CA ALA A 896 -3.93 44.43 -19.80
C ALA A 896 -2.52 44.25 -20.39
N SER A 897 -2.45 43.47 -21.47
CA SER A 897 -1.27 43.26 -22.34
C SER A 897 -1.68 43.34 -23.82
N ASP A 898 -0.75 43.06 -24.74
CA ASP A 898 -1.03 42.99 -26.17
C ASP A 898 -2.02 41.86 -26.50
N ASP A 899 -1.97 40.74 -25.76
CA ASP A 899 -2.82 39.58 -25.98
C ASP A 899 -4.10 39.57 -25.11
N HIS A 900 -4.07 40.16 -23.91
CA HIS A 900 -5.13 40.01 -22.90
C HIS A 900 -5.73 41.32 -22.35
N ASP A 901 -7.00 41.26 -21.95
CA ASP A 901 -7.74 42.37 -21.33
C ASP A 901 -7.44 42.50 -19.81
N ASP A 902 -7.55 43.71 -19.22
CA ASP A 902 -7.43 43.92 -17.77
C ASP A 902 -8.67 43.36 -17.04
N THR A 903 -8.50 42.29 -16.26
CA THR A 903 -9.60 41.59 -15.58
C THR A 903 -9.85 42.08 -14.15
N ARG A 904 -9.06 43.02 -13.61
CA ARG A 904 -9.21 43.49 -12.22
C ARG A 904 -10.56 44.18 -11.98
N ILE A 905 -11.09 44.87 -12.99
CA ILE A 905 -12.43 45.47 -12.93
C ILE A 905 -13.53 44.39 -12.87
N ASP A 906 -13.37 43.28 -13.60
CA ASP A 906 -14.30 42.16 -13.55
C ASP A 906 -14.24 41.44 -12.19
N PHE A 907 -13.03 41.20 -11.66
CA PHE A 907 -12.79 40.59 -10.35
C PHE A 907 -13.38 41.41 -9.19
N LEU A 908 -13.17 42.74 -9.16
CA LEU A 908 -13.79 43.60 -8.15
C LEU A 908 -15.31 43.72 -8.33
N SER A 909 -15.79 43.68 -9.58
CA SER A 909 -17.23 43.60 -9.85
C SER A 909 -17.84 42.27 -9.37
N LEU A 910 -17.07 41.17 -9.39
CA LEU A 910 -17.53 39.85 -8.94
C LEU A 910 -17.79 39.86 -7.44
N ILE A 911 -16.81 40.32 -6.65
CA ILE A 911 -16.94 40.49 -5.19
C ILE A 911 -18.15 41.37 -4.85
N ALA A 912 -18.37 42.45 -5.60
CA ALA A 912 -19.51 43.34 -5.39
C ALA A 912 -20.86 42.67 -5.74
N LYS A 913 -20.91 41.86 -6.81
CA LYS A 913 -22.14 41.28 -7.37
C LYS A 913 -22.59 40.00 -6.67
N ASP A 914 -21.65 39.10 -6.38
CA ASP A 914 -21.94 37.81 -5.72
C ASP A 914 -22.02 37.97 -4.20
N GLU A 915 -21.83 39.22 -3.73
CA GLU A 915 -21.91 39.61 -2.32
C GLU A 915 -20.90 38.90 -1.42
N THR A 916 -19.76 38.48 -1.99
CA THR A 916 -18.67 37.78 -1.31
C THR A 916 -18.27 38.46 0.00
N GLU A 917 -18.15 37.66 1.05
CA GLU A 917 -17.71 38.08 2.39
C GLU A 917 -16.24 37.71 2.64
N TYR A 918 -15.80 36.59 2.04
CA TYR A 918 -14.47 36.01 2.21
C TYR A 918 -13.78 35.80 0.86
N ALA A 919 -12.53 36.27 0.78
CA ALA A 919 -11.61 35.93 -0.29
C ALA A 919 -10.39 35.21 0.31
N VAL A 920 -9.92 34.16 -0.36
CA VAL A 920 -8.68 33.45 -0.05
C VAL A 920 -7.75 33.58 -1.25
N MET A 921 -6.57 34.15 -1.01
CA MET A 921 -5.48 34.28 -1.95
C MET A 921 -4.32 33.37 -1.51
N ILE A 922 -3.85 32.53 -2.41
CA ILE A 922 -2.70 31.64 -2.22
C ILE A 922 -1.59 32.07 -3.20
N GLY A 923 -0.33 31.91 -2.83
CA GLY A 923 0.80 32.39 -3.63
C GLY A 923 1.09 33.89 -3.42
N GLN A 924 2.04 34.42 -4.20
CA GLN A 924 2.56 35.79 -4.01
C GLN A 924 1.73 36.85 -4.75
N ALA A 925 1.47 37.98 -4.07
CA ALA A 925 0.85 39.16 -4.64
C ALA A 925 1.91 40.16 -5.15
N GLN A 926 1.65 40.82 -6.29
CA GLN A 926 2.47 41.96 -6.70
C GLN A 926 2.16 43.21 -5.84
N SER A 927 3.18 44.02 -5.53
CA SER A 927 2.95 45.39 -5.02
C SER A 927 2.49 46.34 -6.12
N GLU A 928 1.77 47.41 -5.75
CA GLU A 928 1.39 48.49 -6.67
C GLU A 928 2.61 49.30 -7.15
N ASP A 929 3.64 49.42 -6.30
CA ASP A 929 4.85 50.20 -6.56
C ASP A 929 5.90 49.45 -7.41
N ASP A 930 5.79 48.11 -7.52
CA ASP A 930 6.74 47.28 -8.26
C ASP A 930 6.48 47.34 -9.78
N PRO A 931 7.53 47.17 -10.62
CA PRO A 931 7.36 46.96 -12.05
C PRO A 931 6.40 45.80 -12.32
N LYS A 932 5.43 46.00 -13.23
CA LYS A 932 4.43 44.98 -13.61
C LYS A 932 5.11 43.65 -13.93
N ASN A 933 4.92 42.67 -13.06
CA ASN A 933 5.44 41.33 -13.23
C ASN A 933 4.28 40.40 -13.60
N LEU A 934 4.29 39.92 -14.85
CA LEU A 934 3.29 38.99 -15.38
C LEU A 934 3.37 37.60 -14.73
N SER A 935 4.36 37.34 -13.87
CA SER A 935 4.48 36.10 -13.08
C SER A 935 3.81 36.15 -11.70
N LEU A 936 3.11 37.23 -11.35
CA LEU A 936 2.47 37.43 -10.05
C LEU A 936 1.01 37.86 -10.22
N CYS A 937 0.20 37.63 -9.19
CA CYS A 937 -1.18 38.11 -9.18
C CYS A 937 -1.20 39.65 -9.17
N ALA A 938 -1.91 40.27 -10.12
CA ALA A 938 -1.86 41.72 -10.30
C ALA A 938 -2.46 42.46 -9.11
N ALA A 939 -1.83 43.58 -8.72
CA ALA A 939 -2.25 44.35 -7.55
C ALA A 939 -3.72 44.83 -7.67
N TYR A 940 -4.55 44.38 -6.73
CA TYR A 940 -5.94 44.81 -6.54
C TYR A 940 -6.25 45.32 -5.12
N PHE A 941 -5.28 45.25 -4.21
CA PHE A 941 -5.33 45.75 -2.84
C PHE A 941 -3.98 46.36 -2.46
N SER A 942 -3.94 47.20 -1.43
CA SER A 942 -2.69 47.76 -0.92
C SER A 942 -2.18 46.88 0.22
N GLN A 943 -0.87 46.64 0.30
CA GLN A 943 -0.32 45.64 1.22
C GLN A 943 -0.60 45.98 2.69
N GLY A 944 -0.41 47.24 3.10
CA GLY A 944 -0.56 47.69 4.50
C GLY A 944 -1.82 48.53 4.81
N PRO A 945 -2.18 48.70 6.11
CA PRO A 945 -3.34 49.48 6.53
C PRO A 945 -3.26 50.96 6.13
N GLY A 946 -4.41 51.54 5.79
CA GLY A 946 -4.54 52.93 5.33
C GLY A 946 -4.20 53.15 3.85
N GLY A 947 -3.61 52.17 3.17
CA GLY A 947 -3.37 52.21 1.73
C GLY A 947 -4.64 52.02 0.91
N SER A 948 -4.66 52.54 -0.34
CA SER A 948 -5.80 52.37 -1.24
C SER A 948 -5.42 52.30 -2.72
N VAL A 949 -5.94 51.30 -3.44
CA VAL A 949 -5.72 51.12 -4.89
C VAL A 949 -6.95 51.61 -5.68
N LYS A 950 -6.74 52.26 -6.83
CA LYS A 950 -7.82 52.73 -7.72
C LYS A 950 -7.82 51.94 -9.03
N ILE A 951 -8.91 51.21 -9.29
CA ILE A 951 -9.02 50.30 -10.45
C ILE A 951 -10.32 50.61 -11.19
N GLY A 952 -10.20 51.43 -12.25
CA GLY A 952 -11.32 51.95 -13.00
C GLY A 952 -12.34 52.65 -12.07
N PRO A 953 -13.60 52.17 -11.98
CA PRO A 953 -14.61 52.75 -11.11
C PRO A 953 -14.43 52.39 -9.62
N PHE A 954 -13.60 51.40 -9.29
CA PHE A 954 -13.42 50.92 -7.93
C PHE A 954 -12.34 51.67 -7.16
N THR A 955 -12.48 51.70 -5.85
CA THR A 955 -11.40 52.03 -4.91
C THR A 955 -11.41 50.98 -3.81
N VAL A 956 -10.26 50.35 -3.59
CA VAL A 956 -10.06 49.28 -2.62
C VAL A 956 -9.16 49.81 -1.52
N GLU A 957 -9.71 50.00 -0.32
CA GLU A 957 -9.02 50.51 0.85
C GLU A 957 -8.67 49.34 1.78
N THR A 958 -7.41 49.22 2.18
CA THR A 958 -6.97 48.25 3.20
C THR A 958 -7.18 48.89 4.56
N LEU A 959 -8.23 48.48 5.29
CA LEU A 959 -8.59 49.10 6.57
C LEU A 959 -7.74 48.58 7.73
N ASP A 960 -7.32 47.32 7.66
CA ASP A 960 -6.72 46.56 8.75
C ASP A 960 -5.97 45.34 8.18
N GLU A 961 -4.90 44.95 8.85
CA GLU A 961 -4.00 43.85 8.51
C GLU A 961 -3.50 43.22 9.82
N THR A 962 -3.75 41.92 10.00
CA THR A 962 -3.28 41.16 11.16
C THR A 962 -2.84 39.76 10.74
N PRO A 963 -1.91 39.11 11.47
CA PRO A 963 -1.76 37.66 11.39
C PRO A 963 -3.08 36.98 11.74
N PHE A 964 -3.41 35.87 11.07
CA PHE A 964 -4.57 35.07 11.45
C PHE A 964 -4.35 34.43 12.83
N MET A 965 -5.30 34.60 13.74
CA MET A 965 -5.19 34.10 15.12
C MET A 965 -5.99 32.80 15.26
N ASN A 966 -5.30 31.71 15.63
CA ASN A 966 -5.92 30.42 15.98
C ASN A 966 -5.65 30.12 17.46
N GLN A 967 -6.72 29.97 18.27
CA GLN A 967 -6.64 29.66 19.71
C GLN A 967 -5.69 30.58 20.53
N GLY A 968 -5.48 31.82 20.07
CA GLY A 968 -4.55 32.78 20.69
C GLY A 968 -3.13 32.78 20.11
N THR A 969 -2.79 31.82 19.25
CA THR A 969 -1.50 31.74 18.55
C THR A 969 -1.59 32.39 17.17
N ALA A 970 -0.64 33.26 16.84
CA ALA A 970 -0.54 33.90 15.53
C ALA A 970 0.00 32.93 14.47
N GLN A 971 -0.76 32.72 13.40
CA GLN A 971 -0.36 31.96 12.21
C GLN A 971 0.38 32.90 11.26
N ILE A 972 1.71 32.96 11.38
CA ILE A 972 2.56 33.92 10.67
C ILE A 972 2.48 33.81 9.14
N ASP A 973 2.18 32.62 8.62
CA ASP A 973 2.01 32.32 7.20
C ASP A 973 0.68 32.80 6.58
N VAL A 974 -0.27 33.24 7.40
CA VAL A 974 -1.60 33.63 6.94
C VAL A 974 -1.90 35.07 7.37
N THR A 975 -1.85 36.01 6.44
CA THR A 975 -2.25 37.40 6.70
C THR A 975 -3.75 37.58 6.46
N LEU A 976 -4.46 38.08 7.47
CA LEU A 976 -5.87 38.46 7.38
C LEU A 976 -5.99 39.98 7.19
N ARG A 977 -6.49 40.40 6.03
CA ARG A 977 -6.78 41.81 5.72
C ARG A 977 -8.28 42.10 5.73
N THR A 978 -8.64 43.32 6.12
CA THR A 978 -10.01 43.85 6.01
C THR A 978 -10.04 44.84 4.85
N LEU A 979 -10.61 44.45 3.71
CA LEU A 979 -10.63 45.27 2.49
C LEU A 979 -12.01 45.91 2.30
N LYS A 980 -12.06 47.22 2.06
CA LYS A 980 -13.27 47.98 1.74
C LYS A 980 -13.26 48.39 0.27
N ILE A 981 -14.20 47.85 -0.49
CA ILE A 981 -14.34 48.03 -1.93
C ILE A 981 -15.51 48.99 -2.18
N THR A 982 -15.24 50.12 -2.83
CA THR A 982 -16.24 51.15 -3.15
C THR A 982 -16.38 51.32 -4.66
N ASP A 983 -17.59 51.11 -5.20
CA ASP A 983 -17.88 51.34 -6.63
C ASP A 983 -18.40 52.77 -6.85
N LYS A 984 -17.65 53.59 -7.59
CA LYS A 984 -18.03 54.99 -7.85
C LYS A 984 -19.15 55.15 -8.88
N ARG A 985 -19.53 54.10 -9.61
CA ARG A 985 -20.69 54.11 -10.53
C ARG A 985 -22.01 54.21 -9.75
N THR A 986 -22.05 53.63 -8.55
CA THR A 986 -23.22 53.60 -7.67
C THR A 986 -22.94 54.41 -6.41
N LYS A 987 -23.41 55.66 -6.37
CA LYS A 987 -23.06 56.70 -5.36
C LYS A 987 -23.26 56.36 -3.85
N LYS A 988 -23.61 55.12 -3.46
CA LYS A 988 -23.86 54.69 -2.07
C LYS A 988 -23.47 53.25 -1.70
N VAL A 989 -22.77 52.47 -2.54
CA VAL A 989 -22.44 51.06 -2.19
C VAL A 989 -20.94 50.84 -1.98
N SER A 990 -20.54 50.66 -0.71
CA SER A 990 -19.23 50.11 -0.34
C SER A 990 -19.42 48.79 0.42
N ARG A 991 -18.61 47.78 0.11
CA ARG A 991 -18.62 46.45 0.72
C ARG A 991 -17.29 46.21 1.43
N THR A 992 -17.34 45.62 2.62
CA THR A 992 -16.16 45.17 3.35
C THR A 992 -16.06 43.66 3.27
N ILE A 993 -14.86 43.13 3.00
CA ILE A 993 -14.57 41.70 2.96
C ILE A 993 -13.40 41.34 3.88
N LYS A 994 -13.34 40.09 4.30
CA LYS A 994 -12.15 39.49 4.93
C LYS A 994 -11.34 38.76 3.87
N HIS A 995 -10.07 39.12 3.77
CA HIS A 995 -9.14 38.60 2.76
C HIS A 995 -8.00 37.85 3.43
N PHE A 996 -8.03 36.52 3.34
CA PHE A 996 -6.95 35.64 3.77
C PHE A 996 -5.89 35.56 2.68
N HIS A 997 -4.62 35.77 3.03
CA HIS A 997 -3.49 35.71 2.11
C HIS A 997 -2.44 34.72 2.65
N MET A 998 -2.25 33.62 1.94
CA MET A 998 -1.31 32.53 2.26
C MET A 998 -0.05 32.66 1.40
N SER A 999 0.72 33.73 1.60
CA SER A 999 1.80 34.14 0.69
C SER A 999 3.03 33.23 0.68
N THR A 1000 3.17 32.33 1.66
CA THR A 1000 4.27 31.36 1.75
C THR A 1000 3.97 30.01 1.08
N TRP A 1001 2.72 29.76 0.69
CA TRP A 1001 2.36 28.56 -0.09
C TRP A 1001 2.61 28.84 -1.57
N ASN A 1002 3.65 28.20 -2.12
CA ASN A 1002 3.98 28.23 -3.54
C ASN A 1002 2.93 27.44 -4.36
N ASP A 1003 2.52 27.98 -5.52
CA ASP A 1003 1.39 27.47 -6.30
C ASP A 1003 1.56 26.04 -6.82
N GLU A 1004 2.80 25.63 -7.09
CA GLU A 1004 3.16 24.31 -7.61
C GLU A 1004 3.55 23.32 -6.49
N ASP A 1005 3.42 23.75 -5.24
CA ASP A 1005 3.87 23.03 -4.05
C ASP A 1005 2.72 22.77 -3.05
N ILE A 1006 3.04 22.15 -1.92
CA ILE A 1006 2.21 21.95 -0.74
C ILE A 1006 2.48 23.07 0.29
N PRO A 1007 1.56 23.38 1.22
CA PRO A 1007 1.74 24.49 2.14
C PRO A 1007 2.80 24.18 3.21
N PRO A 1008 3.71 25.12 3.53
CA PRO A 1008 4.74 24.91 4.55
C PRO A 1008 4.18 24.81 5.98
N PHE A 1009 2.94 25.25 6.19
CA PHE A 1009 2.26 25.34 7.49
C PHE A 1009 1.28 24.18 7.79
N GLY A 1010 1.17 23.18 6.91
CA GLY A 1010 0.40 21.95 7.15
C GLY A 1010 -1.13 22.10 7.22
N TYR A 1011 -1.80 21.01 7.64
CA TYR A 1011 -3.26 20.86 7.51
C TYR A 1011 -4.08 21.68 8.52
N GLU A 1012 -3.63 21.83 9.77
CA GLU A 1012 -4.42 22.50 10.82
C GLU A 1012 -4.66 23.98 10.49
N THR A 1013 -3.69 24.68 9.91
CA THR A 1013 -3.87 26.07 9.48
C THR A 1013 -4.86 26.19 8.32
N CYS A 1014 -4.80 25.29 7.34
CA CYS A 1014 -5.82 25.18 6.28
C CYS A 1014 -7.22 24.90 6.86
N TYR A 1015 -7.32 23.97 7.82
CA TYR A 1015 -8.56 23.61 8.49
C TYR A 1015 -9.17 24.82 9.21
N GLN A 1016 -8.38 25.57 9.99
CA GLN A 1016 -8.87 26.71 10.76
C GLN A 1016 -9.34 27.88 9.88
N VAL A 1017 -8.65 28.13 8.75
CA VAL A 1017 -9.15 29.08 7.74
C VAL A 1017 -10.44 28.55 7.11
N MET A 1018 -10.51 27.26 6.75
CA MET A 1018 -11.72 26.65 6.19
C MET A 1018 -12.92 26.78 7.14
N GLN A 1019 -12.78 26.36 8.41
CA GLN A 1019 -13.79 26.47 9.46
C GLN A 1019 -14.22 27.92 9.75
N THR A 1020 -13.46 28.91 9.30
CA THR A 1020 -13.86 30.32 9.36
C THR A 1020 -14.69 30.71 8.14
N ILE A 1021 -14.25 30.38 6.92
CA ILE A 1021 -14.91 30.81 5.67
C ILE A 1021 -16.19 30.04 5.33
N ILE A 1022 -16.30 28.74 5.67
CA ILE A 1022 -17.48 27.90 5.37
C ILE A 1022 -18.75 28.30 6.14
N LYS A 1023 -18.62 29.20 7.13
CA LYS A 1023 -19.77 29.81 7.81
C LYS A 1023 -20.56 30.75 6.89
N SER A 1024 -19.94 31.21 5.81
CA SER A 1024 -20.59 32.03 4.77
C SER A 1024 -21.64 31.24 3.98
N LYS A 1025 -22.82 31.84 3.78
CA LYS A 1025 -23.80 31.41 2.76
C LYS A 1025 -23.70 32.20 1.45
N LYS A 1026 -22.70 33.07 1.33
CA LYS A 1026 -22.30 33.76 0.09
C LYS A 1026 -21.12 33.03 -0.56
N PRO A 1027 -20.94 33.12 -1.90
CA PRO A 1027 -19.80 32.53 -2.59
C PRO A 1027 -18.47 32.98 -2.00
N ILE A 1028 -17.67 31.99 -1.58
CA ILE A 1028 -16.31 32.13 -1.11
C ILE A 1028 -15.41 32.19 -2.34
N LEU A 1029 -14.66 33.28 -2.47
CA LEU A 1029 -13.76 33.48 -3.61
C LEU A 1029 -12.39 32.90 -3.27
N VAL A 1030 -11.93 31.91 -4.03
CA VAL A 1030 -10.59 31.32 -3.88
C VAL A 1030 -9.80 31.52 -5.16
N HIS A 1031 -8.59 32.04 -5.03
CA HIS A 1031 -7.68 32.18 -6.16
C HIS A 1031 -6.23 32.01 -5.71
N ASN A 1032 -5.40 31.59 -6.65
CA ASN A 1032 -3.96 31.68 -6.59
C ASN A 1032 -3.50 32.33 -7.91
N THR A 1033 -2.24 32.18 -8.30
CA THR A 1033 -1.79 32.69 -9.60
C THR A 1033 -2.23 31.81 -10.79
N LYS A 1034 -2.94 30.67 -10.61
CA LYS A 1034 -3.32 29.76 -11.71
C LYS A 1034 -4.77 29.22 -11.73
N GLY A 1035 -5.54 29.40 -10.68
CA GLY A 1035 -6.87 28.81 -10.54
C GLY A 1035 -6.95 27.28 -10.55
N VAL A 1036 -5.81 26.62 -10.30
CA VAL A 1036 -5.57 25.17 -10.27
C VAL A 1036 -4.46 24.91 -9.24
N GLY A 1037 -4.08 23.66 -9.02
CA GLY A 1037 -2.99 23.31 -8.10
C GLY A 1037 -3.34 23.68 -6.66
N SER A 1038 -2.56 24.56 -6.01
CA SER A 1038 -2.79 24.96 -4.60
C SER A 1038 -4.21 25.46 -4.31
N ALA A 1039 -4.84 26.20 -5.23
CA ALA A 1039 -6.23 26.65 -5.08
C ALA A 1039 -7.25 25.51 -5.06
N MET A 1040 -7.10 24.51 -5.94
CA MET A 1040 -7.98 23.34 -5.99
C MET A 1040 -7.65 22.33 -4.88
N ALA A 1041 -6.40 22.24 -4.44
CA ALA A 1041 -6.01 21.48 -3.26
C ALA A 1041 -6.69 22.04 -2.00
N PHE A 1042 -6.64 23.36 -1.78
CA PHE A 1042 -7.28 24.01 -0.63
C PHE A 1042 -8.81 23.81 -0.62
N VAL A 1043 -9.51 24.06 -1.75
CA VAL A 1043 -10.96 23.82 -1.85
C VAL A 1043 -11.29 22.33 -1.75
N GLY A 1044 -10.43 21.48 -2.29
CA GLY A 1044 -10.60 20.04 -2.31
C GLY A 1044 -10.59 19.38 -0.93
N LEU A 1045 -9.83 19.92 0.04
CA LEU A 1045 -9.85 19.45 1.44
C LEU A 1045 -11.26 19.41 2.03
N GLU A 1046 -12.06 20.44 1.78
CA GLU A 1046 -13.47 20.49 2.18
C GLU A 1046 -14.36 19.74 1.19
N TYR A 1047 -14.15 19.92 -0.13
CA TYR A 1047 -15.04 19.29 -1.12
C TYR A 1047 -15.04 17.75 -1.04
N THR A 1048 -13.86 17.13 -1.02
CA THR A 1048 -13.75 15.66 -1.07
C THR A 1048 -14.05 15.00 0.28
N SER A 1049 -13.66 15.61 1.41
CA SER A 1049 -14.09 15.13 2.74
C SER A 1049 -15.62 15.13 2.86
N ARG A 1050 -16.29 16.25 2.53
CA ARG A 1050 -17.77 16.30 2.52
C ARG A 1050 -18.43 15.43 1.46
N MET A 1051 -17.74 15.06 0.37
CA MET A 1051 -18.30 14.16 -0.63
C MET A 1051 -18.32 12.70 -0.13
N MET A 1052 -17.25 12.25 0.52
CA MET A 1052 -17.19 10.90 1.09
C MET A 1052 -18.09 10.76 2.33
N GLU A 1053 -18.31 11.84 3.10
CA GLU A 1053 -19.22 11.86 4.27
C GLU A 1053 -20.69 11.49 3.97
N TYR A 1054 -21.11 11.43 2.69
CA TYR A 1054 -22.52 11.24 2.29
C TYR A 1054 -22.78 10.02 1.39
N HIS A 1055 -21.75 9.27 1.00
CA HIS A 1055 -21.88 8.14 0.07
C HIS A 1055 -21.00 6.98 0.56
N GLU A 1056 -21.61 5.94 1.13
CA GLU A 1056 -20.92 4.77 1.70
C GLU A 1056 -20.08 4.04 0.64
N GLU A 1057 -20.56 4.05 -0.60
CA GLU A 1057 -19.95 3.40 -1.75
C GLU A 1057 -18.84 4.22 -2.43
N TYR A 1058 -18.62 5.48 -2.01
CA TYR A 1058 -17.62 6.35 -2.66
C TYR A 1058 -16.23 6.13 -2.07
N THR A 1059 -15.28 5.74 -2.93
CA THR A 1059 -13.87 5.82 -2.58
C THR A 1059 -13.35 7.26 -2.72
N TYR A 1060 -12.19 7.57 -2.15
CA TYR A 1060 -11.51 8.85 -2.40
C TYR A 1060 -11.32 9.15 -3.89
N LYS A 1061 -11.07 8.12 -4.71
CA LYS A 1061 -10.92 8.24 -6.17
C LYS A 1061 -12.22 8.70 -6.85
N ASP A 1062 -13.38 8.32 -6.32
CA ASP A 1062 -14.68 8.74 -6.84
C ASP A 1062 -15.01 10.17 -6.41
N ALA A 1063 -14.77 10.51 -5.14
CA ALA A 1063 -14.86 11.89 -4.65
C ALA A 1063 -13.91 12.84 -5.39
N PHE A 1064 -12.67 12.40 -5.67
CA PHE A 1064 -11.70 13.13 -6.48
C PHE A 1064 -12.17 13.31 -7.92
N ARG A 1065 -12.74 12.27 -8.55
CA ARG A 1065 -13.33 12.37 -9.90
C ARG A 1065 -14.41 13.45 -9.95
N LYS A 1066 -15.25 13.55 -8.90
CA LYS A 1066 -16.25 14.62 -8.77
C LYS A 1066 -15.66 16.01 -8.58
N LEU A 1067 -14.51 16.15 -7.94
CA LEU A 1067 -13.82 17.44 -7.81
C LEU A 1067 -13.26 17.90 -9.17
N ILE A 1068 -12.51 17.04 -9.86
CA ILE A 1068 -11.91 17.40 -11.17
C ILE A 1068 -12.98 17.66 -12.22
N GLU A 1069 -14.16 17.03 -12.12
CA GLU A 1069 -15.32 17.37 -12.94
C GLU A 1069 -15.70 18.85 -12.88
N LYS A 1070 -15.45 19.56 -11.76
CA LYS A 1070 -15.85 20.98 -11.63
C LYS A 1070 -14.90 21.92 -12.36
N ARG A 1071 -13.67 21.50 -12.63
CA ARG A 1071 -12.56 22.35 -13.07
C ARG A 1071 -11.52 21.57 -13.88
N TYR A 1072 -11.46 21.88 -15.17
CA TYR A 1072 -10.45 21.33 -16.09
C TYR A 1072 -9.02 21.60 -15.60
N CYS A 1073 -8.14 20.61 -15.75
CA CYS A 1073 -6.74 20.66 -15.31
C CYS A 1073 -6.56 21.04 -13.82
N SER A 1074 -7.45 20.54 -12.94
CA SER A 1074 -7.52 20.93 -11.51
C SER A 1074 -6.20 20.91 -10.74
N PHE A 1075 -5.27 20.01 -11.04
CA PHE A 1075 -4.02 19.79 -10.29
C PHE A 1075 -2.80 19.86 -11.21
N GLN A 1076 -1.64 20.23 -10.65
CA GLN A 1076 -0.41 20.42 -11.42
C GLN A 1076 0.57 19.24 -11.32
N ASN A 1077 0.60 18.55 -10.17
CA ASN A 1077 1.45 17.38 -9.94
C ASN A 1077 0.80 16.38 -8.97
N ALA A 1078 1.33 15.15 -8.94
CA ALA A 1078 0.81 14.09 -8.08
C ALA A 1078 1.02 14.38 -6.58
N ARG A 1079 2.07 15.13 -6.21
CA ARG A 1079 2.34 15.58 -4.83
C ARG A 1079 1.18 16.37 -4.23
N GLN A 1080 0.62 17.34 -4.97
CA GLN A 1080 -0.56 18.11 -4.52
C GLN A 1080 -1.79 17.22 -4.31
N ILE A 1081 -2.01 16.24 -5.17
CA ILE A 1081 -3.09 15.25 -5.03
C ILE A 1081 -2.88 14.38 -3.79
N GLY A 1082 -1.64 13.96 -3.53
CA GLY A 1082 -1.28 13.15 -2.37
C GLY A 1082 -1.50 13.89 -1.05
N TRP A 1083 -1.03 15.14 -0.99
CA TRP A 1083 -1.27 16.02 0.14
C TRP A 1083 -2.77 16.26 0.38
N MET A 1084 -3.54 16.54 -0.67
CA MET A 1084 -4.99 16.71 -0.55
C MET A 1084 -5.69 15.44 -0.07
N HIS A 1085 -5.23 14.25 -0.48
CA HIS A 1085 -5.81 12.98 -0.02
C HIS A 1085 -5.64 12.83 1.50
N VAL A 1086 -4.41 12.98 2.01
CA VAL A 1086 -4.13 12.95 3.46
C VAL A 1086 -4.91 14.04 4.20
N GLY A 1087 -4.95 15.25 3.64
CA GLY A 1087 -5.69 16.38 4.21
C GLY A 1087 -7.21 16.18 4.23
N SER A 1088 -7.77 15.41 3.32
CA SER A 1088 -9.20 15.05 3.32
C SER A 1088 -9.53 14.16 4.51
N ILE A 1089 -8.65 13.20 4.83
CA ILE A 1089 -8.76 12.35 6.03
C ILE A 1089 -8.61 13.20 7.29
N PHE A 1090 -7.63 14.11 7.32
CA PHE A 1090 -7.49 15.07 8.43
C PHE A 1090 -8.79 15.86 8.65
N PHE A 1091 -9.41 16.36 7.58
CA PHE A 1091 -10.65 17.14 7.66
C PHE A 1091 -11.81 16.30 8.19
N THR A 1092 -12.05 15.09 7.67
CA THR A 1092 -13.11 14.21 8.20
C THR A 1092 -12.85 13.84 9.67
N SER A 1093 -11.63 13.40 10.02
CA SER A 1093 -11.29 13.08 11.42
C SER A 1093 -11.48 14.27 12.36
N ARG A 1094 -11.13 15.50 11.95
CA ARG A 1094 -11.30 16.71 12.75
C ARG A 1094 -12.75 17.21 12.79
N ASN A 1095 -13.53 17.04 11.72
CA ASN A 1095 -14.95 17.38 11.64
C ASN A 1095 -15.80 16.54 12.61
N HIS A 1096 -15.49 15.24 12.72
CA HIS A 1096 -16.27 14.26 13.50
C HIS A 1096 -15.58 13.80 14.78
N ASN A 1097 -14.43 14.40 15.14
CA ASN A 1097 -13.64 14.08 16.33
C ASN A 1097 -13.21 12.59 16.41
N LEU A 1098 -12.86 12.00 15.27
CA LEU A 1098 -12.37 10.63 15.15
C LEU A 1098 -10.90 10.52 15.58
N ASP A 1099 -10.43 9.31 15.86
CA ASP A 1099 -9.03 9.06 16.19
C ASP A 1099 -8.11 9.46 15.02
N MET A 1100 -7.05 10.21 15.34
CA MET A 1100 -6.07 10.72 14.38
C MET A 1100 -5.05 9.66 13.93
N TYR A 1101 -5.09 8.44 14.47
CA TYR A 1101 -4.18 7.33 14.14
C TYR A 1101 -4.11 7.06 12.62
N MET A 1102 -5.27 6.88 11.96
CA MET A 1102 -5.28 6.58 10.51
C MET A 1102 -4.73 7.74 9.68
N PHE A 1103 -5.07 8.97 10.03
CA PHE A 1103 -4.44 10.17 9.46
C PHE A 1103 -2.91 10.14 9.65
N ASN A 1104 -2.43 9.86 10.85
CA ASN A 1104 -0.99 9.86 11.16
C ASN A 1104 -0.25 8.78 10.36
N GLN A 1105 -0.81 7.57 10.24
CA GLN A 1105 -0.25 6.51 9.40
C GLN A 1105 -0.15 6.94 7.93
N MET A 1106 -1.24 7.48 7.38
CA MET A 1106 -1.29 7.92 5.99
C MET A 1106 -0.38 9.13 5.71
N ASN A 1107 -0.26 10.05 6.66
CA ASN A 1107 0.62 11.21 6.60
C ASN A 1107 2.10 10.82 6.64
N ASN A 1108 2.45 9.80 7.43
CA ASN A 1108 3.79 9.21 7.40
C ASN A 1108 4.11 8.57 6.04
N VAL A 1109 3.15 7.82 5.46
CA VAL A 1109 3.29 7.27 4.10
C VAL A 1109 3.48 8.37 3.07
N PHE A 1110 2.74 9.48 3.16
CA PHE A 1110 2.95 10.64 2.29
C PHE A 1110 4.35 11.23 2.45
N PHE A 1111 4.85 11.43 3.67
CA PHE A 1111 6.21 11.96 3.86
C PHE A 1111 7.34 11.00 3.45
N GLU A 1112 7.12 9.68 3.49
CA GLU A 1112 8.03 8.69 2.91
C GLU A 1112 8.16 8.86 1.38
N VAL A 1113 7.04 9.01 0.67
CA VAL A 1113 7.08 9.30 -0.78
C VAL A 1113 7.64 10.70 -1.05
N ASP A 1114 7.25 11.71 -0.27
CA ASP A 1114 7.60 13.12 -0.48
C ASP A 1114 9.06 13.46 -0.20
N ARG A 1115 9.60 13.00 0.93
CA ARG A 1115 10.92 13.40 1.44
C ARG A 1115 12.01 12.36 1.20
N ALA A 1116 11.67 11.07 1.28
CA ALA A 1116 12.62 9.98 1.08
C ALA A 1116 12.59 9.42 -0.36
N TYR A 1117 11.63 9.85 -1.20
CA TYR A 1117 11.37 9.29 -2.54
C TYR A 1117 11.11 7.77 -2.50
N SER A 1118 10.64 7.26 -1.36
CA SER A 1118 10.31 5.86 -1.15
C SER A 1118 9.17 5.46 -2.09
N GLY A 1119 9.38 4.46 -2.94
CA GLY A 1119 8.38 4.00 -3.92
C GLY A 1119 8.24 4.86 -5.20
N VAL A 1120 9.05 5.92 -5.36
CA VAL A 1120 9.08 6.70 -6.61
C VAL A 1120 10.06 6.05 -7.61
N PRO A 1121 9.61 5.61 -8.81
CA PRO A 1121 10.50 5.06 -9.82
C PRO A 1121 11.54 6.09 -10.28
N LYS A 1122 12.79 5.63 -10.50
CA LYS A 1122 13.91 6.53 -10.87
C LYS A 1122 13.79 7.17 -12.26
N ASN A 1123 12.90 6.67 -13.12
CA ASN A 1123 12.63 7.18 -14.46
C ASN A 1123 11.10 7.11 -14.74
N GLU A 1124 10.39 8.24 -14.76
CA GLU A 1124 9.10 8.35 -15.46
C GLU A 1124 9.16 9.51 -16.47
N ASN A 1125 8.93 9.18 -17.74
CA ASN A 1125 8.68 10.16 -18.80
C ASN A 1125 7.19 10.52 -18.79
N GLY A 1126 6.85 11.78 -18.50
CA GLY A 1126 5.55 12.37 -18.83
C GLY A 1126 4.64 12.79 -17.66
N VAL A 1127 4.81 12.25 -16.45
CA VAL A 1127 4.04 12.69 -15.26
C VAL A 1127 5.00 12.99 -14.11
N LYS A 1128 4.88 14.19 -13.54
CA LYS A 1128 5.75 14.65 -12.46
C LYS A 1128 5.18 14.30 -11.08
N TRP A 1129 6.03 13.77 -10.21
CA TRP A 1129 5.79 13.75 -8.77
C TRP A 1129 5.77 15.19 -8.23
N CYS A 1130 6.83 15.97 -8.53
CA CYS A 1130 6.96 17.40 -8.27
C CYS A 1130 6.99 18.20 -9.58
#